data_AF-A0AAQ5X607-F1
#
_entry.id   AF-A0AAQ5X607-F1
#
_cell.length_a   1.000
_cell.length_b   1.000
_cell.length_c   1.000
_cell.angle_alpha   90.00
_cell.angle_beta   90.00
_cell.angle_gamma   90.00
#
_symmetry.space_group_name_H-M   'P 1'
#
loop_
_entity.id
_entity.type
_entity.pdbx_description
1 polymer ?
#
loop_
_entity_poly.entity_id
_entity_poly.type
_entity_poly.pdbx_seq_one_letter_code
_entity_poly.pdbx_strand_id
1 'polypeptide(L)'
;MTAAGPHPRVLLLLCLFSSAACNMFAFTEEPSERAGKADGYCSRILRAQSNRKDGNSEFRLRVEGDPESYHPGSTYRVTLSATSPSYFRGFTVIALREGAEGDKDEDYAGNFQIIDEEETQFMTNCPPAVTESTPRRRTTIQVFWTAPPSGSGCVVLKASIVQKRIIYFQDEGSLTKRMCEKESLYGDATDKPLLDCCACGTAKYRVTFYGNWSEKTHPKDYPRRANHWSAIIGSSHSKNYVLWEYGGFSSEGVKQVAELGSPVKMEEEIRQKGDDVLTVIKMKAQWPAWQPLNVRAAPSAEFSVDRSRHLMSFLTMLGPSPDWNVGLSAEDLCTKECGWAQKVVQDLIPWDAGTDSGFTYESPNKPTSPQDKIRPLTSLDHPQSPFYDPEGGAITPVARVMVERIARKGEQCNIVPDNVDDIVADIAQEEKEEDDTPETCIYSNWSPWSVCSSATCEKGKRMRQRMLKAQLDLSVPCPHTQDFEPCMGPGCSDEDASTCMMSEWINWSPCSMSCGAGIRSRERYVKQFPDDGSICTLPTEETENCVINEECYTIPCMLTPWSDWSDCSVTCGKGLRTRQRMLKSPVELGECTEELEQVEKCMLPECPIDCVMSEWTEWSECNKSCGKGHTIRTRMVMLEPQFGGDPCPETIQRKKCKIRKCNRGQGNSDEKKRRKEQREKRRSKQGRTEGTSEHPGCRMRPWSSWTECTKLCGGGIQERLMTVKQRFKTAQLSSCKDRKEIRACNVHPC
;
A
#
# COMPACT_ATOMS: atom_id res chain seq x y z
N MET A 1 8.32 -0.72 73.49
CA MET A 1 9.38 -1.72 73.72
C MET A 1 9.81 -2.20 72.33
N THR A 2 10.96 -1.73 71.83
CA THR A 2 12.23 -2.52 71.74
C THR A 2 12.04 -3.81 70.93
N ALA A 3 12.40 -3.89 69.64
CA ALA A 3 13.73 -3.80 69.01
C ALA A 3 14.70 -4.92 69.38
N ALA A 4 15.05 -5.81 68.43
CA ALA A 4 16.34 -6.53 68.27
C ALA A 4 16.35 -7.45 67.02
N GLY A 5 17.52 -7.65 66.38
CA GLY A 5 17.81 -8.72 65.38
C GLY A 5 18.20 -10.06 66.06
N PRO A 6 19.01 -11.00 65.48
CA PRO A 6 20.10 -10.80 64.47
C PRO A 6 20.41 -11.95 63.44
N HIS A 7 21.43 -11.75 62.55
CA HIS A 7 22.50 -12.62 61.91
C HIS A 7 22.37 -14.19 61.71
N PRO A 8 23.33 -14.99 61.09
CA PRO A 8 24.74 -14.74 60.67
C PRO A 8 25.42 -15.55 59.47
N ARG A 9 26.75 -15.33 59.20
CA ARG A 9 27.87 -16.25 58.73
C ARG A 9 28.04 -16.70 57.23
N VAL A 10 29.21 -17.08 56.63
CA VAL A 10 30.72 -16.91 56.82
C VAL A 10 31.56 -17.59 55.66
N LEU A 11 32.91 -17.31 55.55
CA LEU A 11 34.04 -17.94 54.74
C LEU A 11 34.21 -17.50 53.24
N LEU A 12 35.37 -17.26 52.58
CA LEU A 12 36.85 -17.05 52.86
C LEU A 12 37.88 -18.20 52.51
N LEU A 13 38.74 -18.04 51.45
CA LEU A 13 40.12 -18.63 51.32
C LEU A 13 41.00 -18.06 50.14
N LEU A 14 42.31 -18.35 50.12
CA LEU A 14 43.41 -17.65 49.39
C LEU A 14 44.23 -18.52 48.40
N CYS A 15 45.00 -17.89 47.48
CA CYS A 15 46.31 -18.36 46.99
C CYS A 15 47.16 -17.22 46.34
N LEU A 16 48.50 -17.35 46.26
CA LEU A 16 49.49 -16.29 45.94
C LEU A 16 50.65 -16.75 45.01
N PHE A 17 51.55 -15.80 44.67
CA PHE A 17 52.79 -15.88 43.84
C PHE A 17 52.58 -15.83 42.30
N SER A 18 53.36 -15.10 41.47
CA SER A 18 54.73 -14.54 41.61
C SER A 18 54.95 -13.22 40.79
N SER A 19 56.05 -12.50 41.08
CA SER A 19 56.54 -11.20 40.54
C SER A 19 56.91 -11.16 39.03
N ALA A 20 57.18 -10.04 38.33
CA ALA A 20 57.67 -8.70 38.75
C ALA A 20 57.44 -7.54 37.73
N ALA A 21 57.46 -6.28 38.22
CA ALA A 21 57.83 -4.99 37.59
C ALA A 21 57.26 -4.60 36.18
N CYS A 22 56.62 -3.44 35.96
CA CYS A 22 57.18 -2.10 36.22
C CYS A 22 56.14 -0.94 36.05
N ASN A 23 56.54 0.25 36.50
CA ASN A 23 55.93 1.60 36.32
C ASN A 23 54.72 2.05 37.18
N MET A 24 55.01 3.13 37.91
CA MET A 24 54.18 4.02 38.74
C MET A 24 53.14 4.81 37.89
N PHE A 25 52.13 5.52 38.42
CA PHE A 25 51.97 6.22 39.71
C PHE A 25 50.53 6.11 40.26
N ALA A 26 50.38 6.32 41.57
CA ALA A 26 49.10 6.38 42.28
C ALA A 26 48.43 7.77 42.22
N PHE A 27 47.13 7.86 42.53
CA PHE A 27 46.62 8.61 43.70
C PHE A 27 45.17 8.22 44.02
N THR A 28 44.72 8.56 45.23
CA THR A 28 43.58 7.98 45.97
C THR A 28 42.31 8.85 45.97
N GLU A 29 41.13 8.22 45.96
CA GLU A 29 39.87 8.73 46.55
C GLU A 29 40.04 8.97 48.07
N GLU A 30 39.30 9.79 48.82
CA GLU A 30 38.08 10.62 48.65
C GLU A 30 38.08 11.65 49.84
N PRO A 31 37.02 12.42 50.19
CA PRO A 31 35.96 13.08 49.41
C PRO A 31 35.84 14.61 49.73
N SER A 32 35.08 15.38 48.93
CA SER A 32 34.40 16.60 49.43
C SER A 32 33.26 17.03 48.50
N GLU A 33 32.16 17.47 49.11
CA GLU A 33 30.91 17.85 48.44
C GLU A 33 31.04 19.06 47.50
N ARG A 34 30.37 18.98 46.34
CA ARG A 34 29.78 20.17 45.70
C ARG A 34 28.61 19.77 44.80
N ALA A 35 27.39 20.02 45.29
CA ALA A 35 26.20 19.98 44.45
C ALA A 35 26.22 21.12 43.41
N GLY A 36 25.66 20.86 42.23
CA GLY A 36 25.26 21.90 41.29
C GLY A 36 26.04 21.94 39.96
N LYS A 37 25.69 21.05 39.04
CA LYS A 37 25.01 21.43 37.77
C LYS A 37 24.62 20.20 36.95
N ALA A 38 23.32 20.04 36.73
CA ALA A 38 22.83 19.39 35.53
C ALA A 38 22.83 20.44 34.42
N ASP A 39 23.77 20.37 33.47
CA ASP A 39 23.74 21.21 32.29
C ASP A 39 22.74 20.57 31.29
N GLY A 40 21.57 21.22 31.17
CA GLY A 40 20.43 20.71 30.40
C GLY A 40 20.70 20.58 28.90
N TYR A 41 20.34 19.42 28.38
CA TYR A 41 19.69 19.18 27.09
C TYR A 41 19.71 20.32 26.05
N CYS A 42 20.48 20.07 24.96
CA CYS A 42 20.33 20.56 23.57
C CYS A 42 20.22 22.07 23.24
N SER A 43 19.76 22.94 24.14
CA SER A 43 19.40 24.34 23.85
C SER A 43 20.57 25.25 23.44
N ARG A 44 21.83 24.81 23.61
CA ARG A 44 23.03 25.56 23.16
C ARG A 44 24.11 24.69 22.52
N ILE A 45 23.94 24.39 21.23
CA ILE A 45 24.98 23.74 20.40
C ILE A 45 26.14 24.71 20.08
N LEU A 46 26.99 24.96 21.08
CA LEU A 46 28.23 25.75 20.96
C LEU A 46 29.37 24.92 20.35
N ARG A 47 29.26 24.51 19.08
CA ARG A 47 30.35 23.79 18.37
C ARG A 47 31.54 24.69 17.92
N ALA A 48 31.58 25.99 18.26
CA ALA A 48 32.75 26.85 18.01
C ALA A 48 32.79 28.13 18.88
N GLN A 49 33.99 28.49 19.36
CA GLN A 49 34.32 29.82 19.89
C GLN A 49 34.70 30.78 18.74
N SER A 50 33.74 31.35 18.00
CA SER A 50 34.01 32.35 16.96
C SER A 50 32.77 33.17 16.58
N ASN A 51 33.00 34.35 16.00
CA ASN A 51 31.98 35.33 15.60
C ASN A 51 30.81 34.72 14.80
N ARG A 52 29.60 35.01 15.27
CA ARG A 52 28.32 34.76 14.59
C ARG A 52 28.18 35.68 13.37
N LYS A 53 27.35 35.30 12.41
CA LYS A 53 27.12 36.06 11.18
C LYS A 53 25.65 35.94 10.77
N ASP A 54 24.92 37.05 10.85
CA ASP A 54 23.50 37.10 10.52
C ASP A 54 23.30 37.10 8.99
N GLY A 55 22.28 36.39 8.52
CA GLY A 55 21.98 36.21 7.09
C GLY A 55 22.42 34.85 6.55
N ASN A 56 21.44 33.96 6.37
CA ASN A 56 21.59 32.54 6.03
C ASN A 56 21.07 32.17 4.61
N SER A 57 20.82 33.15 3.73
CA SER A 57 20.13 32.96 2.43
C SER A 57 20.79 31.96 1.46
N GLU A 58 22.06 31.63 1.67
CA GLU A 58 22.82 30.63 0.89
C GLU A 58 22.50 29.18 1.29
N PHE A 59 21.85 28.96 2.43
CA PHE A 59 21.41 27.66 2.94
C PHE A 59 19.89 27.62 3.10
N ARG A 60 19.27 26.45 2.89
CA ARG A 60 17.83 26.29 3.04
C ARG A 60 17.43 24.92 3.56
N LEU A 61 16.65 24.92 4.64
CA LEU A 61 15.87 23.79 5.12
C LEU A 61 14.53 23.78 4.37
N ARG A 62 14.13 22.61 3.85
CA ARG A 62 12.84 22.40 3.18
C ARG A 62 12.23 21.10 3.61
N VAL A 63 10.90 21.05 3.58
CA VAL A 63 10.12 19.82 3.62
C VAL A 63 9.67 19.54 2.19
N GLU A 64 9.76 18.29 1.75
CA GLU A 64 9.31 17.86 0.42
C GLU A 64 7.81 18.13 0.24
N GLY A 65 7.42 18.61 -0.95
CA GLY A 65 6.08 19.17 -1.22
C GLY A 65 5.83 20.59 -0.68
N ASP A 66 6.77 21.17 0.08
CA ASP A 66 6.68 22.47 0.78
C ASP A 66 5.34 22.74 1.50
N PRO A 67 4.81 21.79 2.30
CA PRO A 67 3.50 21.91 2.94
C PRO A 67 3.41 23.12 3.89
N GLU A 68 2.24 23.79 3.90
CA GLU A 68 1.88 24.82 4.89
C GLU A 68 1.61 24.21 6.28
N SER A 69 1.17 22.95 6.32
CA SER A 69 0.64 22.26 7.50
C SER A 69 0.98 20.76 7.47
N TYR A 70 1.26 20.15 8.62
CA TYR A 70 1.51 18.71 8.73
C TYR A 70 0.22 17.95 9.08
N HIS A 71 0.11 16.71 8.60
CA HIS A 71 -0.90 15.74 9.06
C HIS A 71 -0.31 14.93 10.22
N PRO A 72 -1.03 14.76 11.35
CA PRO A 72 -0.55 13.96 12.48
C PRO A 72 -0.06 12.56 12.08
N GLY A 73 1.03 12.10 12.69
CA GLY A 73 1.63 10.79 12.40
C GLY A 73 2.20 10.58 10.99
N SER A 74 2.05 11.55 10.07
CA SER A 74 2.57 11.43 8.70
C SER A 74 4.07 11.68 8.63
N THR A 75 4.78 10.93 7.78
CA THR A 75 6.24 11.05 7.62
C THR A 75 6.59 11.93 6.42
N TYR A 76 7.49 12.88 6.65
CA TYR A 76 7.92 13.90 5.70
C TYR A 76 9.43 13.81 5.43
N ARG A 77 9.86 14.02 4.18
CA ARG A 77 11.28 14.16 3.86
C ARG A 77 11.75 15.59 4.12
N VAL A 78 12.69 15.77 5.03
CA VAL A 78 13.32 17.04 5.36
C VAL A 78 14.69 17.11 4.65
N THR A 79 14.86 18.10 3.79
CA THR A 79 16.10 18.34 3.02
C THR A 79 16.77 19.63 3.48
N LEU A 80 18.03 19.55 3.88
CA LEU A 80 18.87 20.71 4.19
C LEU A 80 19.90 20.90 3.06
N SER A 81 19.88 22.05 2.40
CA SER A 81 20.60 22.30 1.15
C SER A 81 21.45 23.58 1.18
N ALA A 82 22.49 23.62 0.35
CA ALA A 82 23.38 24.77 0.15
C ALA A 82 23.45 25.17 -1.33
N THR A 83 23.38 26.47 -1.60
CA THR A 83 23.46 27.01 -2.96
C THR A 83 24.91 27.07 -3.42
N SER A 84 25.22 26.47 -4.57
CA SER A 84 26.58 26.50 -5.15
C SER A 84 27.08 27.96 -5.33
N PRO A 85 28.32 28.31 -4.93
CA PRO A 85 29.43 27.43 -4.55
C PRO A 85 29.55 27.11 -3.04
N SER A 86 28.54 27.44 -2.22
CA SER A 86 28.56 27.17 -0.78
C SER A 86 28.35 25.68 -0.46
N TYR A 87 28.91 25.27 0.68
CA TYR A 87 28.84 23.91 1.22
C TYR A 87 28.82 23.96 2.76
N PHE A 88 28.45 22.87 3.44
CA PHE A 88 28.60 22.71 4.89
C PHE A 88 29.48 21.49 5.23
N ARG A 89 29.91 21.37 6.48
CA ARG A 89 30.73 20.25 7.00
C ARG A 89 30.10 19.55 8.19
N GLY A 90 29.52 20.33 9.08
CA GLY A 90 28.66 19.84 10.14
C GLY A 90 27.32 20.56 10.12
N PHE A 91 26.32 19.93 10.71
CA PHE A 91 24.97 20.46 10.82
C PHE A 91 24.27 19.87 12.04
N THR A 92 23.15 20.46 12.42
CA THR A 92 22.19 19.80 13.32
C THR A 92 20.78 20.13 12.87
N VAL A 93 19.89 19.14 12.82
CA VAL A 93 18.45 19.31 12.59
C VAL A 93 17.70 18.85 13.84
N ILE A 94 16.77 19.67 14.31
CA ILE A 94 15.89 19.39 15.46
C ILE A 94 14.44 19.77 15.12
N ALA A 95 13.50 19.13 15.80
CA ALA A 95 12.07 19.41 15.72
C ALA A 95 11.56 19.76 17.12
N LEU A 96 11.08 20.99 17.30
CA LEU A 96 10.62 21.50 18.60
C LEU A 96 9.16 21.96 18.50
N ARG A 97 8.42 21.84 19.59
CA ARG A 97 7.10 22.50 19.74
C ARG A 97 7.26 24.02 19.63
N GLU A 98 6.25 24.70 19.12
CA GLU A 98 6.26 26.16 19.01
C GLU A 98 6.45 26.82 20.39
N GLY A 99 7.42 27.74 20.47
CA GLY A 99 7.80 28.42 21.72
C GLY A 99 8.77 27.66 22.62
N ALA A 100 9.16 26.42 22.29
CA ALA A 100 10.08 25.63 23.11
C ALA A 100 11.57 25.84 22.71
N GLU A 101 12.48 25.73 23.68
CA GLU A 101 13.94 25.89 23.48
C GLU A 101 14.72 24.56 23.43
N GLY A 102 14.11 23.43 23.82
CA GLY A 102 14.74 22.10 23.78
C GLY A 102 15.42 21.69 25.09
N ASP A 103 15.10 22.35 26.21
CA ASP A 103 15.66 22.08 27.54
C ASP A 103 15.05 20.83 28.20
N LYS A 104 13.90 20.34 27.70
CA LYS A 104 13.17 19.17 28.22
C LYS A 104 12.84 18.17 27.13
N ASP A 105 12.71 16.89 27.47
CA ASP A 105 12.28 15.85 26.53
C ASP A 105 10.85 16.09 25.96
N GLU A 106 10.00 16.84 26.67
CA GLU A 106 8.66 17.25 26.21
C GLU A 106 8.68 18.35 25.13
N ASP A 107 9.79 19.08 24.99
CA ASP A 107 9.93 20.19 24.04
C ASP A 107 10.06 19.69 22.58
N TYR A 108 10.47 18.44 22.39
CA TYR A 108 10.65 17.82 21.07
C TYR A 108 9.32 17.35 20.49
N ALA A 109 9.21 17.41 19.16
CA ALA A 109 7.97 17.10 18.46
C ALA A 109 8.20 16.26 17.20
N GLY A 110 7.68 15.04 17.22
CA GLY A 110 7.89 14.06 16.16
C GLY A 110 9.27 13.41 16.22
N ASN A 111 9.47 12.38 15.39
CA ASN A 111 10.66 11.54 15.43
C ASN A 111 11.41 11.61 14.09
N PHE A 112 12.73 11.76 14.13
CA PHE A 112 13.54 11.63 12.92
C PHE A 112 13.88 10.17 12.63
N GLN A 113 14.04 9.84 11.35
CA GLN A 113 14.66 8.60 10.87
C GLN A 113 15.78 8.96 9.88
N ILE A 114 16.90 8.25 9.97
CA ILE A 114 18.07 8.44 9.13
C ILE A 114 17.83 7.77 7.77
N ILE A 115 18.14 8.50 6.68
CA ILE A 115 18.09 7.98 5.31
C ILE A 115 19.46 7.45 4.88
N ASP A 116 20.53 8.12 5.30
CA ASP A 116 21.92 7.82 4.93
C ASP A 116 22.78 7.82 6.20
N GLU A 117 23.13 6.62 6.68
CA GLU A 117 24.00 6.40 7.84
C GLU A 117 25.49 6.69 7.54
N GLU A 118 25.91 6.65 6.28
CA GLU A 118 27.26 7.05 5.90
C GLU A 118 27.45 8.57 6.00
N GLU A 119 26.38 9.36 5.88
CA GLU A 119 26.41 10.82 5.96
C GLU A 119 25.83 11.44 7.23
N THR A 120 24.87 10.79 7.90
CA THR A 120 24.10 11.36 9.02
C THR A 120 23.96 10.38 10.20
N GLN A 121 23.85 10.90 11.43
CA GLN A 121 23.69 10.11 12.66
C GLN A 121 22.90 10.90 13.71
N PHE A 122 22.32 10.23 14.71
CA PHE A 122 21.76 10.90 15.88
C PHE A 122 22.87 11.50 16.76
N MET A 123 22.62 12.65 17.38
CA MET A 123 23.61 13.33 18.21
C MET A 123 23.73 12.64 19.57
N THR A 124 24.92 12.13 19.88
CA THR A 124 25.16 11.28 21.08
C THR A 124 24.82 11.97 22.41
N ASN A 125 24.87 13.29 22.47
CA ASN A 125 24.52 14.10 23.65
C ASN A 125 23.17 14.85 23.52
N CYS A 126 22.36 14.53 22.49
CA CYS A 126 20.96 14.93 22.35
C CYS A 126 20.30 13.98 21.34
N PRO A 127 19.82 12.80 21.77
CA PRO A 127 19.28 11.77 20.87
C PRO A 127 18.19 12.24 19.89
N PRO A 128 17.29 13.21 20.21
CA PRO A 128 16.32 13.76 19.26
C PRO A 128 16.92 14.57 18.09
N ALA A 129 18.20 14.94 18.14
CA ALA A 129 18.88 15.75 17.13
C ALA A 129 19.59 14.88 16.08
N VAL A 130 19.49 15.22 14.80
CA VAL A 130 20.30 14.59 13.73
C VAL A 130 21.48 15.48 13.37
N THR A 131 22.67 14.89 13.23
CA THR A 131 23.95 15.56 12.97
C THR A 131 24.81 14.79 11.95
N GLU A 132 25.98 15.31 11.57
CA GLU A 132 26.88 14.64 10.64
C GLU A 132 27.53 13.38 11.22
N SER A 133 27.61 12.30 10.43
CA SER A 133 28.43 11.11 10.73
C SER A 133 29.93 11.44 10.67
N THR A 134 30.31 12.23 9.67
CA THR A 134 31.70 12.56 9.32
C THR A 134 31.82 14.02 8.86
N PRO A 135 32.94 14.71 9.12
CA PRO A 135 33.11 16.15 8.80
C PRO A 135 33.49 16.42 7.32
N ARG A 136 32.83 15.71 6.39
CA ARG A 136 33.01 15.85 4.93
C ARG A 136 32.26 17.08 4.41
N ARG A 137 32.68 17.61 3.25
CA ARG A 137 31.96 18.74 2.60
C ARG A 137 30.71 18.23 1.92
N ARG A 138 29.56 18.80 2.25
CA ARG A 138 28.24 18.46 1.70
C ARG A 138 27.55 19.69 1.13
N THR A 139 26.69 19.49 0.13
CA THR A 139 25.78 20.51 -0.42
C THR A 139 24.31 20.20 -0.13
N THR A 140 23.99 18.96 0.28
CA THR A 140 22.64 18.54 0.68
C THR A 140 22.74 17.42 1.71
N ILE A 141 21.75 17.30 2.59
CA ILE A 141 21.43 16.08 3.35
C ILE A 141 19.92 15.89 3.37
N GLN A 142 19.46 14.66 3.61
CA GLN A 142 18.04 14.33 3.74
C GLN A 142 17.83 13.43 4.96
N VAL A 143 16.74 13.68 5.69
CA VAL A 143 16.26 12.86 6.81
C VAL A 143 14.75 12.73 6.70
N PHE A 144 14.16 11.65 7.22
CA PHE A 144 12.72 11.60 7.41
C PHE A 144 12.37 12.18 8.78
N TRP A 145 11.23 12.84 8.87
CA TRP A 145 10.63 13.33 10.10
C TRP A 145 9.17 12.90 10.14
N THR A 146 8.83 12.03 11.09
CA THR A 146 7.46 11.62 11.39
C THR A 146 6.83 12.68 12.29
N ALA A 147 5.75 13.31 11.82
CA ALA A 147 5.02 14.31 12.57
C ALA A 147 4.46 13.73 13.88
N PRO A 148 4.35 14.54 14.96
CA PRO A 148 3.77 14.10 16.21
C PRO A 148 2.29 13.71 16.07
N PRO A 149 1.70 13.03 17.08
CA PRO A 149 0.27 12.76 17.12
C PRO A 149 -0.56 14.05 17.21
N SER A 150 -1.87 13.90 17.02
CA SER A 150 -2.83 15.01 17.05
C SER A 150 -2.83 15.74 18.40
N GLY A 151 -3.22 17.02 18.39
CA GLY A 151 -3.19 17.90 19.57
C GLY A 151 -1.80 18.40 19.95
N SER A 152 -0.76 18.10 19.15
CA SER A 152 0.61 18.58 19.40
C SER A 152 0.85 20.02 18.93
N GLY A 153 -0.10 20.62 18.22
CA GLY A 153 -0.12 22.05 17.88
C GLY A 153 0.73 22.40 16.67
N CYS A 154 1.75 23.25 16.86
CA CYS A 154 2.64 23.66 15.78
C CYS A 154 4.08 23.26 16.09
N VAL A 155 4.79 22.78 15.07
CA VAL A 155 6.18 22.32 15.14
C VAL A 155 7.08 23.24 14.34
N VAL A 156 8.24 23.53 14.90
CA VAL A 156 9.32 24.29 14.26
C VAL A 156 10.51 23.36 14.04
N LEU A 157 10.74 23.00 12.78
CA LEU A 157 11.98 22.38 12.35
C LEU A 157 13.07 23.45 12.30
N LYS A 158 14.14 23.30 13.09
CA LYS A 158 15.29 24.22 13.10
C LYS A 158 16.55 23.50 12.60
N ALA A 159 17.35 24.17 11.77
CA ALA A 159 18.65 23.69 11.32
C ALA A 159 19.80 24.64 11.66
N SER A 160 20.91 24.09 12.18
CA SER A 160 22.17 24.78 12.42
C SER A 160 23.24 24.30 11.44
N ILE A 161 24.14 25.18 10.97
CA ILE A 161 25.14 24.85 9.95
C ILE A 161 26.57 25.30 10.35
N VAL A 162 27.54 24.41 10.10
CA VAL A 162 28.98 24.65 10.28
C VAL A 162 29.72 24.46 8.95
N GLN A 163 30.15 25.55 8.31
CA GLN A 163 30.89 25.51 7.04
C GLN A 163 32.43 25.44 7.22
N LYS A 164 32.97 26.15 8.23
CA LYS A 164 34.40 26.19 8.59
C LYS A 164 34.57 26.34 10.12
N ARG A 165 34.95 27.54 10.58
CA ARG A 165 34.91 27.99 11.99
C ARG A 165 33.77 28.98 12.25
N ILE A 166 33.02 29.33 11.21
CA ILE A 166 31.84 30.20 11.27
C ILE A 166 30.64 29.27 11.39
N ILE A 167 29.83 29.51 12.43
CA ILE A 167 28.54 28.87 12.63
C ILE A 167 27.47 29.82 12.11
N TYR A 168 26.61 29.31 11.25
CA TYR A 168 25.36 29.95 10.90
C TYR A 168 24.27 29.31 11.77
N PHE A 169 23.68 30.14 12.63
CA PHE A 169 22.58 29.84 13.51
C PHE A 169 21.55 30.92 13.29
N GLN A 170 20.27 30.59 13.16
CA GLN A 170 19.23 31.60 13.38
C GLN A 170 17.89 30.97 13.70
N ASP A 171 17.22 31.56 14.68
CA ASP A 171 15.90 31.17 15.15
C ASP A 171 14.75 31.55 14.19
N GLU A 172 15.05 32.33 13.15
CA GLU A 172 14.14 32.67 12.05
C GLU A 172 14.88 32.75 10.71
N GLY A 173 14.26 32.27 9.62
CA GLY A 173 14.74 32.45 8.24
C GLY A 173 14.70 31.18 7.40
N SER A 174 15.60 31.07 6.41
CA SER A 174 15.62 29.93 5.47
C SER A 174 16.05 28.60 6.08
N LEU A 175 16.54 28.60 7.33
CA LEU A 175 16.94 27.42 8.09
C LEU A 175 15.87 26.94 9.09
N THR A 176 14.69 27.57 9.10
CA THR A 176 13.55 27.20 9.95
C THR A 176 12.32 26.93 9.09
N LYS A 177 11.62 25.83 9.33
CA LYS A 177 10.28 25.57 8.73
C LYS A 177 9.29 25.34 9.87
N ARG A 178 8.36 26.28 10.02
CA ARG A 178 7.18 26.15 10.87
C ARG A 178 6.09 25.41 10.09
N MET A 179 5.45 24.44 10.73
CA MET A 179 4.26 23.76 10.21
C MET A 179 3.30 23.55 11.39
N CYS A 180 2.05 23.91 11.21
CA CYS A 180 1.00 23.57 12.18
C CYS A 180 0.31 22.27 11.79
N GLU A 181 -0.28 21.61 12.77
CA GLU A 181 -1.26 20.56 12.55
C GLU A 181 -2.34 21.06 11.59
N LYS A 182 -2.56 20.31 10.51
CA LYS A 182 -3.61 20.58 9.55
C LYS A 182 -4.92 20.15 10.19
N GLU A 183 -5.86 21.08 10.37
CA GLU A 183 -7.23 20.72 10.73
C GLU A 183 -7.73 19.65 9.78
N SER A 184 -8.02 18.50 10.36
CA SER A 184 -8.40 17.33 9.59
C SER A 184 -9.82 17.52 9.06
N LEU A 185 -9.95 17.46 7.73
CA LEU A 185 -11.28 17.36 7.08
C LEU A 185 -11.94 15.99 7.34
N TYR A 186 -11.24 15.07 8.01
CA TYR A 186 -11.77 13.88 8.65
C TYR A 186 -11.97 14.23 10.13
N GLY A 187 -13.18 14.09 10.66
CA GLY A 187 -13.50 14.54 12.02
C GLY A 187 -12.60 13.93 13.10
N ASP A 188 -12.24 14.73 14.12
CA ASP A 188 -11.53 14.22 15.30
C ASP A 188 -12.26 13.03 15.92
N ALA A 189 -11.61 11.87 15.92
CA ALA A 189 -11.95 10.70 16.75
C ALA A 189 -10.93 10.49 17.88
N THR A 190 -9.98 11.43 18.07
CA THR A 190 -9.07 11.48 19.23
C THR A 190 -9.00 12.92 19.75
N ASP A 191 -9.15 13.08 21.08
CA ASP A 191 -9.10 14.35 21.83
C ASP A 191 -10.15 15.45 21.55
N LYS A 192 -11.34 15.07 21.08
CA LYS A 192 -12.56 15.69 21.64
C LYS A 192 -12.88 14.99 22.96
N PRO A 193 -12.99 15.70 24.11
CA PRO A 193 -13.61 15.09 25.28
C PRO A 193 -15.03 14.72 24.88
N LEU A 194 -15.35 13.42 24.87
CA LEU A 194 -16.65 12.89 24.47
C LEU A 194 -17.73 13.60 25.30
N LEU A 195 -18.43 14.53 24.63
CA LEU A 195 -19.41 15.40 25.26
C LEU A 195 -20.57 14.51 25.68
N ASP A 196 -20.99 14.60 26.93
CA ASP A 196 -22.06 13.74 27.44
C ASP A 196 -23.34 14.03 26.63
N CYS A 197 -23.79 13.04 25.86
CA CYS A 197 -24.81 13.24 24.84
C CYS A 197 -26.10 13.80 25.46
N CYS A 198 -26.58 14.93 24.94
CA CYS A 198 -27.78 15.59 25.43
C CYS A 198 -29.05 15.27 24.62
N ALA A 199 -28.94 14.47 23.55
CA ALA A 199 -30.09 14.09 22.73
C ALA A 199 -31.10 13.20 23.49
N CYS A 200 -32.37 13.32 23.08
CA CYS A 200 -33.50 12.61 23.70
C CYS A 200 -34.10 11.56 22.77
N GLY A 201 -34.85 10.63 23.37
CA GLY A 201 -35.41 9.48 22.67
C GLY A 201 -34.33 8.55 22.12
N THR A 202 -34.65 7.89 21.01
CA THR A 202 -33.72 7.05 20.26
C THR A 202 -33.78 7.37 18.77
N ALA A 203 -32.70 7.09 18.05
CA ALA A 203 -32.66 7.20 16.60
C ALA A 203 -32.27 5.86 15.97
N LYS A 204 -32.90 5.55 14.84
CA LYS A 204 -32.59 4.38 14.02
C LYS A 204 -31.86 4.84 12.76
N TYR A 205 -30.78 4.14 12.44
CA TYR A 205 -29.90 4.43 11.33
C TYR A 205 -29.78 3.23 10.40
N ARG A 206 -29.47 3.50 9.14
CA ARG A 206 -28.99 2.53 8.17
C ARG A 206 -27.54 2.82 7.83
N VAL A 207 -26.64 1.90 8.17
CA VAL A 207 -25.25 1.92 7.68
C VAL A 207 -25.19 1.18 6.35
N THR A 208 -24.52 1.77 5.36
CA THR A 208 -24.29 1.18 4.03
C THR A 208 -22.80 1.24 3.70
N PHE A 209 -22.21 0.11 3.31
CA PHE A 209 -20.79 -0.01 3.01
C PHE A 209 -20.54 -0.16 1.51
N TYR A 210 -19.77 0.75 0.94
CA TYR A 210 -19.38 0.79 -0.47
C TYR A 210 -17.89 0.44 -0.59
N GLY A 211 -17.58 -0.82 -0.91
CA GLY A 211 -16.22 -1.21 -1.28
C GLY A 211 -15.80 -0.54 -2.59
N ASN A 212 -14.75 0.27 -2.55
CA ASN A 212 -14.15 0.94 -3.72
C ASN A 212 -12.87 0.24 -4.20
N TRP A 213 -12.32 -0.70 -3.42
CA TRP A 213 -11.15 -1.50 -3.76
C TRP A 213 -11.43 -2.43 -4.94
N SER A 214 -10.85 -2.09 -6.08
CA SER A 214 -10.95 -2.80 -7.36
C SER A 214 -9.63 -2.72 -8.14
N GLU A 215 -9.38 -3.66 -9.05
CA GLU A 215 -8.17 -3.68 -9.90
C GLU A 215 -7.94 -2.34 -10.62
N LYS A 216 -9.01 -1.65 -11.04
CA LYS A 216 -8.93 -0.34 -11.70
C LYS A 216 -8.43 0.78 -10.77
N THR A 217 -8.82 0.73 -9.50
CA THR A 217 -8.47 1.76 -8.49
C THR A 217 -7.15 1.47 -7.78
N HIS A 218 -6.81 0.18 -7.63
CA HIS A 218 -5.70 -0.33 -6.84
C HIS A 218 -5.03 -1.46 -7.65
N PRO A 219 -4.31 -1.14 -8.75
CA PRO A 219 -3.84 -2.15 -9.71
C PRO A 219 -2.63 -2.95 -9.22
N LYS A 220 -1.85 -2.41 -8.28
CA LYS A 220 -0.63 -3.05 -7.78
C LYS A 220 -0.99 -4.31 -6.99
N ASP A 221 -0.53 -5.45 -7.50
CA ASP A 221 -0.69 -6.80 -6.92
C ASP A 221 -2.15 -7.21 -6.60
N TYR A 222 -3.14 -6.62 -7.28
CA TYR A 222 -4.57 -6.88 -6.98
C TYR A 222 -4.95 -8.38 -7.07
N PRO A 223 -5.51 -8.99 -6.00
CA PRO A 223 -5.76 -10.42 -5.93
C PRO A 223 -7.02 -10.81 -6.71
N ARG A 224 -6.89 -10.88 -8.05
CA ARG A 224 -8.01 -11.07 -9.01
C ARG A 224 -8.97 -12.21 -8.70
N ARG A 225 -8.49 -13.30 -8.09
CA ARG A 225 -9.29 -14.50 -7.77
C ARG A 225 -9.83 -14.53 -6.33
N ALA A 226 -9.13 -13.90 -5.39
CA ALA A 226 -9.40 -14.02 -3.96
C ALA A 226 -9.95 -12.74 -3.32
N ASN A 227 -9.96 -11.60 -4.04
CA ASN A 227 -10.45 -10.31 -3.53
C ASN A 227 -11.87 -10.39 -2.96
N HIS A 228 -12.00 -10.05 -1.68
CA HIS A 228 -13.27 -10.00 -0.95
C HIS A 228 -13.24 -8.98 0.19
N TRP A 229 -14.42 -8.64 0.70
CA TRP A 229 -14.58 -8.09 2.05
C TRP A 229 -15.16 -9.16 2.96
N SER A 230 -14.64 -9.31 4.17
CA SER A 230 -15.21 -10.25 5.15
C SER A 230 -16.60 -9.78 5.64
N ALA A 231 -17.27 -10.61 6.44
CA ALA A 231 -18.53 -10.20 7.04
C ALA A 231 -18.31 -8.99 7.97
N ILE A 232 -19.08 -7.92 7.78
CA ILE A 232 -18.95 -6.72 8.58
C ILE A 232 -19.57 -6.96 9.94
N ILE A 233 -18.82 -6.67 11.00
CA ILE A 233 -19.23 -6.82 12.40
C ILE A 233 -18.96 -5.52 13.15
N GLY A 234 -19.88 -5.14 14.03
CA GLY A 234 -19.78 -3.91 14.81
C GLY A 234 -20.89 -3.79 15.83
N SER A 235 -21.02 -2.61 16.44
CA SER A 235 -22.09 -2.30 17.38
C SER A 235 -22.38 -0.81 17.49
N SER A 236 -23.58 -0.48 17.97
CA SER A 236 -23.82 0.78 18.67
C SER A 236 -23.58 0.58 20.17
N HIS A 237 -22.81 1.47 20.79
CA HIS A 237 -22.28 1.27 22.14
C HIS A 237 -22.02 2.58 22.90
N SER A 238 -21.75 2.44 24.20
CA SER A 238 -21.35 3.52 25.10
C SER A 238 -19.86 3.83 24.98
N LYS A 239 -19.44 4.95 25.57
CA LYS A 239 -18.03 5.33 25.75
C LYS A 239 -17.20 4.37 26.64
N ASN A 240 -17.84 3.43 27.35
CA ASN A 240 -17.13 2.46 28.19
C ASN A 240 -16.60 1.27 27.37
N TYR A 241 -17.10 1.08 26.15
CA TYR A 241 -16.67 0.02 25.24
C TYR A 241 -15.91 0.59 24.05
N VAL A 242 -14.69 0.09 23.83
CA VAL A 242 -13.90 0.33 22.63
C VAL A 242 -13.87 -0.98 21.84
N LEU A 243 -14.34 -0.95 20.60
CA LEU A 243 -14.31 -2.09 19.68
C LEU A 243 -12.88 -2.33 19.15
N TRP A 244 -12.27 -1.25 18.67
CA TRP A 244 -10.88 -1.11 18.25
C TRP A 244 -10.56 0.40 18.21
N GLU A 245 -9.29 0.81 18.34
CA GLU A 245 -8.89 2.22 18.24
C GLU A 245 -7.45 2.35 17.73
N TYR A 246 -7.11 3.47 17.08
CA TYR A 246 -5.74 3.73 16.66
C TYR A 246 -4.81 3.94 17.87
N GLY A 247 -3.66 3.27 17.87
CA GLY A 247 -2.74 3.25 19.01
C GLY A 247 -3.14 2.29 20.13
N GLY A 248 -4.32 1.66 20.04
CA GLY A 248 -4.72 0.52 20.87
C GLY A 248 -4.12 -0.81 20.39
N PHE A 249 -4.40 -1.89 21.11
CA PHE A 249 -4.06 -3.26 20.70
C PHE A 249 -5.31 -4.01 20.25
N SER A 250 -5.21 -4.82 19.20
CA SER A 250 -6.31 -5.66 18.72
C SER A 250 -6.69 -6.73 19.76
N SER A 251 -7.99 -6.89 20.02
CA SER A 251 -8.52 -8.02 20.79
C SER A 251 -8.40 -9.33 19.98
N GLU A 252 -8.67 -10.47 20.62
CA GLU A 252 -8.75 -11.76 19.93
C GLU A 252 -9.89 -11.77 18.90
N GLY A 253 -11.03 -11.13 19.20
CA GLY A 253 -12.10 -10.87 18.24
C GLY A 253 -11.66 -10.05 17.03
N VAL A 254 -10.96 -8.93 17.24
CA VAL A 254 -10.43 -8.08 16.15
C VAL A 254 -9.41 -8.86 15.31
N LYS A 255 -8.50 -9.61 15.96
CA LYS A 255 -7.51 -10.45 15.29
C LYS A 255 -8.14 -11.52 14.40
N GLN A 256 -9.18 -12.22 14.87
CA GLN A 256 -9.86 -13.23 14.05
C GLN A 256 -10.64 -12.65 12.87
N VAL A 257 -11.10 -11.39 12.96
CA VAL A 257 -11.60 -10.67 11.78
C VAL A 257 -10.44 -10.34 10.85
N ALA A 258 -9.33 -9.80 11.37
CA ALA A 258 -8.17 -9.34 10.62
C ALA A 258 -7.46 -10.43 9.82
N GLU A 259 -7.21 -11.60 10.42
CA GLU A 259 -6.40 -12.68 9.82
C GLU A 259 -7.25 -13.73 9.07
N LEU A 260 -8.51 -13.93 9.50
CA LEU A 260 -9.36 -15.04 9.04
C LEU A 260 -10.70 -14.59 8.45
N GLY A 261 -11.04 -13.30 8.53
CA GLY A 261 -12.34 -12.79 8.13
C GLY A 261 -13.51 -13.30 8.98
N SER A 262 -13.24 -13.87 10.17
CA SER A 262 -14.23 -14.55 11.01
C SER A 262 -14.84 -13.61 12.06
N PRO A 263 -16.14 -13.25 11.96
CA PRO A 263 -16.78 -12.36 12.92
C PRO A 263 -17.22 -13.06 14.22
N VAL A 264 -17.08 -14.39 14.31
CA VAL A 264 -17.67 -15.21 15.39
C VAL A 264 -17.17 -14.76 16.77
N LYS A 265 -15.84 -14.64 16.93
CA LYS A 265 -15.24 -14.24 18.20
C LYS A 265 -15.54 -12.78 18.56
N MET A 266 -15.52 -11.90 17.56
CA MET A 266 -15.89 -10.49 17.74
C MET A 266 -17.34 -10.34 18.20
N GLU A 267 -18.27 -11.14 17.67
CA GLU A 267 -19.67 -11.14 18.11
C GLU A 267 -19.83 -11.63 19.56
N GLU A 268 -19.07 -12.65 19.99
CA GLU A 268 -19.04 -13.07 21.40
C GLU A 268 -18.57 -11.93 22.31
N GLU A 269 -17.46 -11.27 21.97
CA GLU A 269 -16.89 -10.16 22.74
C GLU A 269 -17.86 -8.97 22.84
N ILE A 270 -18.52 -8.59 21.75
CA ILE A 270 -19.54 -7.53 21.74
C ILE A 270 -20.71 -7.92 22.66
N ARG A 271 -21.23 -9.16 22.56
CA ARG A 271 -22.38 -9.61 23.37
C ARG A 271 -22.06 -9.71 24.85
N GLN A 272 -20.80 -9.98 25.21
CA GLN A 272 -20.33 -10.00 26.61
C GLN A 272 -20.32 -8.62 27.27
N LYS A 273 -20.42 -7.52 26.51
CA LYS A 273 -20.50 -6.14 27.07
C LYS A 273 -21.88 -5.76 27.59
N GLY A 274 -22.91 -6.58 27.35
CA GLY A 274 -24.23 -6.41 27.95
C GLY A 274 -24.81 -5.00 27.70
N ASP A 275 -25.10 -4.29 28.79
CA ASP A 275 -25.77 -2.98 28.75
C ASP A 275 -24.96 -1.87 28.06
N ASP A 276 -23.64 -1.99 27.91
CA ASP A 276 -22.84 -1.01 27.16
C ASP A 276 -23.06 -1.08 25.63
N VAL A 277 -23.76 -2.09 25.13
CA VAL A 277 -24.08 -2.29 23.70
C VAL A 277 -25.59 -2.27 23.48
N LEU A 278 -26.07 -1.55 22.46
CA LEU A 278 -27.51 -1.48 22.11
C LEU A 278 -27.87 -2.39 20.94
N THR A 279 -27.13 -2.32 19.84
CA THR A 279 -27.35 -3.16 18.65
C THR A 279 -26.03 -3.77 18.19
N VAL A 280 -26.04 -5.07 17.85
CA VAL A 280 -24.93 -5.73 17.14
C VAL A 280 -25.16 -5.57 15.63
N ILE A 281 -24.24 -4.89 14.96
CA ILE A 281 -24.27 -4.62 13.52
C ILE A 281 -23.65 -5.80 12.78
N LYS A 282 -24.38 -6.41 11.85
CA LYS A 282 -23.92 -7.57 11.05
C LYS A 282 -24.32 -7.40 9.60
N MET A 283 -23.36 -7.51 8.67
CA MET A 283 -23.62 -7.43 7.23
C MET A 283 -22.90 -8.57 6.49
N LYS A 284 -23.46 -9.00 5.35
CA LYS A 284 -22.92 -10.12 4.57
C LYS A 284 -21.55 -9.75 3.95
N ALA A 285 -20.64 -10.73 3.93
CA ALA A 285 -19.37 -10.65 3.20
C ALA A 285 -19.58 -10.38 1.71
N GLN A 286 -18.60 -9.79 1.05
CA GLN A 286 -18.67 -9.42 -0.37
C GLN A 286 -17.64 -10.17 -1.21
N TRP A 287 -18.12 -11.10 -2.04
CA TRP A 287 -17.32 -11.87 -2.99
C TRP A 287 -17.87 -11.65 -4.41
N PRO A 288 -17.05 -11.18 -5.39
CA PRO A 288 -15.75 -10.53 -5.20
C PRO A 288 -15.87 -9.20 -4.43
N ALA A 289 -14.75 -8.56 -4.05
CA ALA A 289 -14.74 -7.32 -3.27
C ALA A 289 -15.58 -6.20 -3.93
N TRP A 290 -15.36 -5.96 -5.22
CA TRP A 290 -16.03 -4.90 -5.98
C TRP A 290 -17.03 -5.44 -7.00
N GLN A 291 -18.20 -4.82 -7.06
CA GLN A 291 -19.23 -4.97 -8.10
C GLN A 291 -19.95 -3.63 -8.25
N PRO A 292 -20.40 -3.23 -9.46
CA PRO A 292 -21.17 -2.01 -9.62
C PRO A 292 -22.58 -2.19 -9.03
N LEU A 293 -23.17 -1.09 -8.55
CA LEU A 293 -24.41 -1.11 -7.75
C LEU A 293 -25.64 -1.70 -8.47
N ASN A 294 -25.63 -1.72 -9.80
CA ASN A 294 -26.67 -2.35 -10.63
C ASN A 294 -26.54 -3.88 -10.73
N VAL A 295 -25.38 -4.45 -10.37
CA VAL A 295 -25.13 -5.89 -10.33
C VAL A 295 -25.27 -6.43 -8.90
N ARG A 296 -24.76 -5.70 -7.90
CA ARG A 296 -24.90 -6.07 -6.49
C ARG A 296 -25.13 -4.82 -5.65
N ALA A 297 -26.22 -4.82 -4.88
CA ALA A 297 -26.49 -3.79 -3.89
C ALA A 297 -25.34 -3.71 -2.87
N ALA A 298 -25.01 -2.49 -2.43
CA ALA A 298 -24.11 -2.30 -1.30
C ALA A 298 -24.73 -2.96 -0.04
N PRO A 299 -23.96 -3.74 0.73
CA PRO A 299 -24.46 -4.30 1.97
C PRO A 299 -24.88 -3.15 2.90
N SER A 300 -26.02 -3.33 3.55
CA SER A 300 -26.55 -2.40 4.55
C SER A 300 -27.03 -3.17 5.78
N ALA A 301 -27.01 -2.51 6.93
CA ALA A 301 -27.61 -2.97 8.18
C ALA A 301 -28.29 -1.80 8.88
N GLU A 302 -29.29 -2.11 9.71
CA GLU A 302 -29.98 -1.11 10.52
C GLU A 302 -29.64 -1.29 12.00
N PHE A 303 -29.44 -0.17 12.69
CA PHE A 303 -29.10 -0.16 14.12
C PHE A 303 -29.76 1.01 14.82
N SER A 304 -29.87 0.92 16.15
CA SER A 304 -30.42 2.00 16.98
C SER A 304 -29.34 2.59 17.87
N VAL A 305 -29.47 3.87 18.19
CA VAL A 305 -28.69 4.59 19.20
C VAL A 305 -29.61 5.26 20.22
N ASP A 306 -29.10 5.44 21.42
CA ASP A 306 -29.75 6.18 22.51
C ASP A 306 -28.73 7.09 23.21
N ARG A 307 -29.19 7.90 24.17
CA ARG A 307 -28.35 8.90 24.87
C ARG A 307 -27.10 8.32 25.53
N SER A 308 -27.13 7.07 25.97
CA SER A 308 -25.97 6.39 26.59
C SER A 308 -25.10 5.64 25.57
N ARG A 309 -25.69 5.23 24.45
CA ARG A 309 -25.10 4.37 23.42
C ARG A 309 -25.23 5.05 22.06
N HIS A 310 -24.60 6.23 21.99
CA HIS A 310 -24.65 7.15 20.87
C HIS A 310 -23.48 6.95 19.88
N LEU A 311 -22.49 6.13 20.25
CA LEU A 311 -21.33 5.81 19.43
C LEU A 311 -21.61 4.59 18.55
N MET A 312 -20.97 4.54 17.38
CA MET A 312 -21.00 3.38 16.49
C MET A 312 -19.59 3.00 16.04
N SER A 313 -19.26 1.71 16.15
CA SER A 313 -18.02 1.14 15.64
C SER A 313 -18.29 -0.10 14.81
N PHE A 314 -17.48 -0.33 13.78
CA PHE A 314 -17.46 -1.59 13.03
C PHE A 314 -16.08 -1.86 12.43
N LEU A 315 -15.86 -3.09 12.00
CA LEU A 315 -14.72 -3.48 11.18
C LEU A 315 -15.09 -4.53 10.12
N THR A 316 -14.28 -4.59 9.06
CA THR A 316 -14.29 -5.65 8.03
C THR A 316 -12.90 -5.78 7.42
N MET A 317 -12.51 -7.01 7.11
CA MET A 317 -11.19 -7.36 6.58
C MET A 317 -11.15 -7.12 5.07
N LEU A 318 -10.07 -6.51 4.60
CA LEU A 318 -9.70 -6.44 3.20
C LEU A 318 -9.01 -7.78 2.86
N GLY A 319 -9.68 -8.65 2.12
CA GLY A 319 -9.23 -10.04 1.92
C GLY A 319 -8.79 -10.35 0.48
N PRO A 320 -7.71 -11.13 0.27
CA PRO A 320 -6.71 -11.54 1.25
C PRO A 320 -5.82 -10.37 1.69
N SER A 321 -5.39 -10.40 2.94
CA SER A 321 -4.32 -9.57 3.50
C SER A 321 -3.69 -10.30 4.70
N PRO A 322 -2.57 -9.83 5.25
CA PRO A 322 -1.99 -10.37 6.47
C PRO A 322 -2.94 -10.18 7.67
N ASP A 323 -3.32 -8.94 7.94
CA ASP A 323 -4.18 -8.55 9.06
C ASP A 323 -4.91 -7.19 8.82
N TRP A 324 -5.18 -6.84 7.55
CA TRP A 324 -5.64 -5.49 7.19
C TRP A 324 -7.16 -5.36 7.18
N ASN A 325 -7.66 -4.35 7.89
CA ASN A 325 -9.08 -4.04 8.02
C ASN A 325 -9.41 -2.62 7.54
N VAL A 326 -10.72 -2.35 7.41
CA VAL A 326 -11.29 -1.00 7.40
C VAL A 326 -12.45 -0.94 8.40
N GLY A 327 -12.80 0.25 8.87
CA GLY A 327 -13.91 0.42 9.79
C GLY A 327 -14.09 1.85 10.26
N LEU A 328 -15.08 2.05 11.13
CA LEU A 328 -15.16 3.23 12.01
C LEU A 328 -14.96 2.81 13.46
N SER A 329 -14.36 3.71 14.24
CA SER A 329 -14.18 3.57 15.69
C SER A 329 -14.83 4.79 16.35
N ALA A 330 -15.71 4.53 17.32
CA ALA A 330 -16.36 5.52 18.18
C ALA A 330 -17.03 6.69 17.44
N GLU A 331 -17.64 6.45 16.27
CA GLU A 331 -18.34 7.49 15.49
C GLU A 331 -19.55 8.00 16.28
N ASP A 332 -19.55 9.28 16.63
CA ASP A 332 -20.61 9.89 17.47
C ASP A 332 -21.79 10.39 16.62
N LEU A 333 -22.96 9.79 16.82
CA LEU A 333 -24.20 10.16 16.11
C LEU A 333 -25.06 11.17 16.89
N CYS A 334 -24.64 11.58 18.10
CA CYS A 334 -25.26 12.63 18.89
C CYS A 334 -24.68 14.01 18.51
N THR A 335 -25.55 14.99 18.29
CA THR A 335 -25.09 16.35 17.93
C THR A 335 -25.07 17.29 19.14
N LYS A 336 -24.27 18.36 19.05
CA LYS A 336 -24.16 19.39 20.12
C LYS A 336 -25.47 20.14 20.36
N GLU A 337 -26.37 20.10 19.39
CA GLU A 337 -27.71 20.70 19.40
C GLU A 337 -28.74 19.77 20.05
N CYS A 338 -28.31 18.71 20.76
CA CYS A 338 -29.16 17.69 21.38
C CYS A 338 -30.07 16.96 20.37
N GLY A 339 -29.56 16.80 19.15
CA GLY A 339 -30.20 16.07 18.07
C GLY A 339 -29.43 14.82 17.66
N TRP A 340 -29.90 14.19 16.58
CA TRP A 340 -29.33 12.99 15.98
C TRP A 340 -28.83 13.32 14.58
N ALA A 341 -27.57 13.04 14.25
CA ALA A 341 -26.98 13.38 12.96
C ALA A 341 -27.81 12.82 11.78
N GLN A 342 -28.21 13.65 10.81
CA GLN A 342 -29.03 13.14 9.70
C GLN A 342 -28.27 12.14 8.81
N LYS A 343 -26.99 12.43 8.55
CA LYS A 343 -26.17 11.71 7.59
C LYS A 343 -24.68 11.90 7.85
N VAL A 344 -23.94 10.80 7.95
CA VAL A 344 -22.47 10.77 7.99
C VAL A 344 -21.98 10.03 6.76
N VAL A 345 -20.96 10.57 6.08
CA VAL A 345 -20.31 9.93 4.93
C VAL A 345 -18.81 10.00 5.16
N GLN A 346 -18.17 8.84 5.25
CA GLN A 346 -16.75 8.74 5.58
C GLN A 346 -16.02 7.84 4.58
N ASP A 347 -14.94 8.36 4.01
CA ASP A 347 -14.00 7.59 3.18
C ASP A 347 -13.02 6.85 4.08
N LEU A 348 -12.73 5.59 3.75
CA LEU A 348 -11.95 4.66 4.56
C LEU A 348 -10.67 4.23 3.85
N ILE A 349 -9.55 4.27 4.57
CA ILE A 349 -8.27 3.67 4.20
C ILE A 349 -8.05 2.39 5.04
N PRO A 350 -7.18 1.45 4.59
CA PRO A 350 -6.90 0.27 5.38
C PRO A 350 -6.04 0.60 6.62
N TRP A 351 -6.22 -0.19 7.66
CA TRP A 351 -5.41 -0.19 8.86
C TRP A 351 -4.92 -1.60 9.20
N ASP A 352 -3.74 -1.63 9.80
CA ASP A 352 -2.96 -2.79 10.21
C ASP A 352 -3.32 -3.14 11.66
N ALA A 353 -3.61 -4.42 11.93
CA ALA A 353 -4.06 -4.87 13.24
C ALA A 353 -2.91 -5.16 14.24
N GLY A 354 -1.66 -5.13 13.76
CA GLY A 354 -0.46 -5.39 14.54
C GLY A 354 -0.24 -6.86 14.91
N THR A 355 -0.86 -7.80 14.19
CA THR A 355 -0.83 -9.24 14.52
C THR A 355 -0.13 -10.11 13.47
N ASP A 356 -0.05 -9.70 12.21
CA ASP A 356 0.74 -10.37 11.16
C ASP A 356 1.67 -9.41 10.40
N SER A 357 2.94 -9.78 10.27
CA SER A 357 4.02 -8.98 9.67
C SER A 357 4.21 -9.22 8.16
N GLY A 358 3.15 -9.63 7.45
CA GLY A 358 3.12 -9.72 5.99
C GLY A 358 3.13 -8.34 5.31
N PHE A 359 3.63 -8.28 4.06
CA PHE A 359 3.85 -6.99 3.36
C PHE A 359 2.92 -6.76 2.16
N THR A 360 2.31 -7.82 1.62
CA THR A 360 1.39 -7.79 0.46
C THR A 360 0.17 -8.67 0.71
N TYR A 361 -0.88 -8.51 -0.10
CA TYR A 361 -2.19 -9.18 0.04
C TYR A 361 -2.08 -10.70 0.24
N GLU A 362 -1.23 -11.38 -0.53
CA GLU A 362 -1.07 -12.85 -0.52
C GLU A 362 0.23 -13.28 0.19
N SER A 363 0.67 -12.53 1.22
CA SER A 363 1.83 -12.92 2.04
C SER A 363 1.53 -14.20 2.84
N PRO A 364 2.50 -15.12 3.00
CA PRO A 364 2.38 -16.18 4.00
C PRO A 364 2.34 -15.59 5.41
N ASN A 365 1.48 -16.15 6.28
CA ASN A 365 1.33 -15.72 7.68
C ASN A 365 2.68 -15.66 8.40
N LYS A 366 2.94 -14.55 9.08
CA LYS A 366 4.16 -14.25 9.82
C LYS A 366 3.79 -13.48 11.10
N PRO A 367 3.45 -14.18 12.21
CA PRO A 367 2.95 -13.53 13.41
C PRO A 367 3.87 -12.43 13.97
N THR A 368 3.28 -11.27 14.27
CA THR A 368 3.96 -10.11 14.87
C THR A 368 4.16 -10.36 16.37
N SER A 369 5.42 -10.33 16.83
CA SER A 369 5.78 -10.67 18.22
C SER A 369 6.91 -9.78 18.75
N PRO A 370 6.68 -8.94 19.78
CA PRO A 370 5.39 -8.71 20.45
C PRO A 370 4.34 -8.14 19.49
N GLN A 371 3.06 -8.25 19.86
CA GLN A 371 1.96 -7.64 19.09
C GLN A 371 2.16 -6.13 19.00
N ASP A 372 1.99 -5.56 17.81
CA ASP A 372 2.07 -4.13 17.56
C ASP A 372 0.71 -3.44 17.76
N LYS A 373 0.72 -2.10 17.76
CA LYS A 373 -0.48 -1.28 17.92
C LYS A 373 -1.19 -1.06 16.60
N ILE A 374 -2.53 -0.98 16.65
CA ILE A 374 -3.36 -0.67 15.48
C ILE A 374 -2.96 0.69 14.90
N ARG A 375 -2.68 0.73 13.60
CA ARG A 375 -2.21 1.91 12.87
C ARG A 375 -2.83 1.97 11.46
N PRO A 376 -3.07 3.16 10.89
CA PRO A 376 -3.39 3.25 9.46
C PRO A 376 -2.20 2.76 8.62
N LEU A 377 -2.46 2.14 7.47
CA LEU A 377 -1.42 1.91 6.47
C LEU A 377 -1.00 3.24 5.85
N THR A 378 0.27 3.35 5.46
CA THR A 378 0.79 4.49 4.70
C THR A 378 1.38 4.06 3.36
N SER A 379 1.46 5.01 2.42
CA SER A 379 2.09 4.83 1.11
C SER A 379 3.61 4.59 1.17
N LEU A 380 4.22 4.65 2.36
CA LEU A 380 5.66 4.47 2.56
C LEU A 380 6.01 3.25 3.43
N ASP A 381 5.01 2.46 3.87
CA ASP A 381 5.20 1.36 4.84
C ASP A 381 6.26 0.33 4.41
N HIS A 382 6.20 -0.14 3.16
CA HIS A 382 7.18 -1.08 2.62
C HIS A 382 7.17 -1.06 1.08
N PRO A 383 8.31 -1.13 0.35
CA PRO A 383 8.33 -1.08 -1.11
C PRO A 383 7.45 -2.13 -1.82
N GLN A 384 7.30 -3.30 -1.19
CA GLN A 384 6.45 -4.40 -1.68
C GLN A 384 4.96 -4.28 -1.29
N SER A 385 4.57 -3.25 -0.53
CA SER A 385 3.16 -3.02 -0.21
C SER A 385 2.38 -2.64 -1.47
N PRO A 386 1.17 -3.17 -1.70
CA PRO A 386 0.32 -2.80 -2.82
C PRO A 386 -0.14 -1.33 -2.74
N PHE A 387 -0.06 -0.71 -1.56
CA PHE A 387 -0.34 0.71 -1.36
C PHE A 387 0.90 1.61 -1.44
N TYR A 388 2.09 1.05 -1.67
CA TYR A 388 3.34 1.83 -1.68
C TYR A 388 3.51 2.68 -2.93
N ASP A 389 3.77 3.96 -2.71
CA ASP A 389 4.10 4.99 -3.70
C ASP A 389 5.45 5.64 -3.33
N PRO A 390 6.47 5.63 -4.21
CA PRO A 390 7.77 6.24 -3.93
C PRO A 390 7.72 7.78 -3.79
N GLU A 391 6.67 8.44 -4.28
CA GLU A 391 6.43 9.88 -4.07
C GLU A 391 5.68 10.16 -2.74
N GLY A 392 5.17 9.10 -2.09
CA GLY A 392 4.36 9.17 -0.88
C GLY A 392 2.95 9.71 -1.12
N GLY A 393 2.36 10.36 -0.12
CA GLY A 393 1.01 10.92 -0.20
C GLY A 393 -0.06 10.01 0.41
N ALA A 394 -1.33 10.42 0.30
CA ALA A 394 -2.46 9.70 0.90
C ALA A 394 -2.85 8.46 0.08
N ILE A 395 -3.13 7.34 0.76
CA ILE A 395 -3.70 6.16 0.11
C ILE A 395 -5.09 6.49 -0.42
N THR A 396 -5.37 6.12 -1.68
CA THR A 396 -6.71 6.19 -2.27
C THR A 396 -7.73 5.43 -1.40
N PRO A 397 -8.89 6.00 -1.06
CA PRO A 397 -9.87 5.31 -0.23
C PRO A 397 -10.33 3.97 -0.83
N VAL A 398 -10.15 2.89 -0.05
CA VAL A 398 -10.52 1.52 -0.43
C VAL A 398 -12.00 1.22 -0.19
N ALA A 399 -12.67 2.02 0.64
CA ALA A 399 -14.11 1.93 0.85
C ALA A 399 -14.69 3.29 1.25
N ARG A 400 -16.01 3.40 1.19
CA ARG A 400 -16.80 4.51 1.72
C ARG A 400 -17.95 3.95 2.54
N VAL A 401 -18.18 4.50 3.72
CA VAL A 401 -19.35 4.20 4.54
C VAL A 401 -20.31 5.39 4.54
N MET A 402 -21.60 5.10 4.48
CA MET A 402 -22.67 6.08 4.64
C MET A 402 -23.60 5.61 5.76
N VAL A 403 -23.77 6.43 6.78
CA VAL A 403 -24.70 6.23 7.90
C VAL A 403 -25.81 7.26 7.75
N GLU A 404 -27.05 6.81 7.56
CA GLU A 404 -28.19 7.69 7.28
C GLU A 404 -29.32 7.42 8.29
N ARG A 405 -29.86 8.48 8.89
CA ARG A 405 -30.97 8.38 9.84
C ARG A 405 -32.25 8.02 9.10
N ILE A 406 -32.95 7.00 9.58
CA ILE A 406 -34.19 6.48 8.96
C ILE A 406 -35.43 6.65 9.84
N ALA A 407 -35.27 6.76 11.16
CA ALA A 407 -36.36 7.03 12.11
C ALA A 407 -35.83 7.69 13.40
N ARG A 408 -36.71 8.42 14.10
CA ARG A 408 -36.55 8.83 15.50
C ARG A 408 -37.75 8.32 16.31
N LYS A 409 -37.56 8.04 17.60
CA LYS A 409 -38.62 7.55 18.50
C LYS A 409 -38.52 8.19 19.89
N GLY A 410 -39.67 8.50 20.48
CA GLY A 410 -39.78 9.18 21.77
C GLY A 410 -39.63 10.71 21.64
N GLU A 411 -39.81 11.42 22.76
CA GLU A 411 -39.70 12.88 22.80
C GLU A 411 -38.31 13.35 22.33
N GLN A 412 -38.29 14.33 21.43
CA GLN A 412 -37.08 14.91 20.88
C GLN A 412 -36.81 16.26 21.55
N CYS A 413 -35.55 16.56 21.85
CA CYS A 413 -35.13 17.77 22.56
C CYS A 413 -34.07 18.58 21.79
N ASN A 414 -34.05 18.43 20.46
CA ASN A 414 -33.17 19.17 19.57
C ASN A 414 -33.43 20.69 19.67
N ILE A 415 -32.36 21.45 19.92
CA ILE A 415 -32.38 22.91 20.10
C ILE A 415 -32.76 23.62 18.79
N VAL A 416 -32.32 23.07 17.66
CA VAL A 416 -32.66 23.53 16.31
C VAL A 416 -33.80 22.67 15.77
N PRO A 417 -34.88 23.24 15.19
CA PRO A 417 -35.96 22.45 14.58
C PRO A 417 -35.45 21.55 13.45
N ASP A 418 -35.61 20.24 13.63
CA ASP A 418 -35.26 19.22 12.66
C ASP A 418 -36.52 18.78 11.89
N ASN A 419 -36.77 19.50 10.80
CA ASN A 419 -37.95 19.38 9.95
C ASN A 419 -37.85 18.22 8.94
N VAL A 420 -36.95 17.26 9.13
CA VAL A 420 -36.91 16.05 8.32
C VAL A 420 -38.06 15.14 8.77
N ASP A 421 -39.00 14.88 7.85
CA ASP A 421 -40.03 13.85 7.99
C ASP A 421 -39.36 12.46 7.95
N ASP A 422 -38.67 12.09 9.03
CA ASP A 422 -38.24 10.70 9.24
C ASP A 422 -39.49 9.82 9.22
N ILE A 423 -39.43 8.66 8.57
CA ILE A 423 -40.60 7.79 8.42
C ILE A 423 -41.02 7.33 9.82
N VAL A 424 -42.10 7.93 10.33
CA VAL A 424 -42.87 7.36 11.43
C VAL A 424 -43.44 6.07 10.87
N ALA A 425 -42.73 4.98 11.14
CA ALA A 425 -43.27 3.66 10.99
C ALA A 425 -44.35 3.53 12.05
N ASP A 426 -45.55 4.00 11.72
CA ASP A 426 -46.80 3.55 12.30
C ASP A 426 -46.81 2.03 12.11
N ILE A 427 -46.31 1.34 13.13
CA ILE A 427 -46.49 -0.10 13.29
C ILE A 427 -48.00 -0.26 13.33
N ALA A 428 -48.55 -0.81 12.24
CA ALA A 428 -49.96 -1.15 12.18
C ALA A 428 -50.30 -1.90 13.47
N GLN A 429 -51.37 -1.47 14.14
CA GLN A 429 -51.92 -2.22 15.25
C GLN A 429 -52.37 -3.57 14.70
N GLU A 430 -51.54 -4.59 14.85
CA GLU A 430 -52.01 -5.98 14.83
C GLU A 430 -53.07 -6.07 15.92
N GLU A 431 -54.23 -6.61 15.55
CA GLU A 431 -55.42 -6.62 16.39
C GLU A 431 -55.10 -7.33 17.71
N LYS A 432 -55.24 -6.61 18.82
CA LYS A 432 -55.20 -7.23 20.15
C LYS A 432 -56.41 -8.15 20.27
N GLU A 433 -56.18 -9.46 20.29
CA GLU A 433 -57.02 -10.34 21.11
C GLU A 433 -56.88 -9.90 22.57
N GLU A 434 -58.00 -9.73 23.27
CA GLU A 434 -58.01 -9.37 24.70
C GLU A 434 -57.43 -10.53 25.53
N ASP A 435 -56.28 -10.32 26.18
CA ASP A 435 -55.73 -11.19 27.24
C ASP A 435 -55.78 -10.40 28.57
N ASP A 436 -56.65 -10.83 29.49
CA ASP A 436 -56.93 -10.23 30.81
C ASP A 436 -55.68 -10.27 31.73
N THR A 437 -54.71 -9.41 31.45
CA THR A 437 -53.48 -9.24 32.25
C THR A 437 -53.33 -7.78 32.69
N PRO A 438 -53.27 -7.49 34.00
CA PRO A 438 -53.23 -6.13 34.51
C PRO A 438 -51.94 -5.40 34.13
N GLU A 439 -52.06 -4.10 33.81
CA GLU A 439 -51.06 -3.28 33.12
C GLU A 439 -49.72 -3.06 33.87
N THR A 440 -49.54 -3.63 35.07
CA THR A 440 -48.34 -3.47 35.90
C THR A 440 -47.26 -4.52 35.66
N CYS A 441 -47.54 -5.59 34.90
CA CYS A 441 -46.63 -6.71 34.65
C CYS A 441 -46.36 -6.89 33.14
N ILE A 442 -45.15 -6.58 32.66
CA ILE A 442 -44.77 -6.71 31.24
C ILE A 442 -44.08 -8.06 31.04
N TYR A 443 -44.67 -8.96 30.24
CA TYR A 443 -44.08 -10.27 29.91
C TYR A 443 -43.43 -10.31 28.51
N SER A 444 -42.69 -11.38 28.22
CA SER A 444 -42.34 -11.79 26.87
C SER A 444 -43.52 -12.46 26.16
N ASN A 445 -43.40 -12.64 24.85
CA ASN A 445 -44.23 -13.60 24.13
C ASN A 445 -44.02 -14.99 24.73
N TRP A 446 -45.06 -15.83 24.67
CA TRP A 446 -44.97 -17.24 25.05
C TRP A 446 -44.01 -18.00 24.13
N SER A 447 -43.30 -18.98 24.69
CA SER A 447 -42.64 -20.02 23.91
C SER A 447 -43.67 -20.82 23.10
N PRO A 448 -43.24 -21.52 22.02
CA PRO A 448 -44.01 -22.62 21.47
C PRO A 448 -44.40 -23.62 22.57
N TRP A 449 -45.52 -24.32 22.37
CA TRP A 449 -45.94 -25.41 23.25
C TRP A 449 -44.93 -26.56 23.20
N SER A 450 -44.66 -27.16 24.36
CA SER A 450 -43.86 -28.38 24.46
C SER A 450 -44.54 -29.57 23.78
N VAL A 451 -43.77 -30.63 23.56
CA VAL A 451 -44.32 -31.97 23.28
C VAL A 451 -45.27 -32.37 24.42
N CYS A 452 -46.30 -33.16 24.11
CA CYS A 452 -47.24 -33.65 25.11
C CYS A 452 -46.52 -34.50 26.17
N SER A 453 -46.79 -34.27 27.45
CA SER A 453 -46.14 -34.99 28.56
C SER A 453 -46.46 -36.49 28.61
N SER A 454 -47.47 -36.94 27.86
CA SER A 454 -47.75 -38.36 27.64
C SER A 454 -47.18 -38.77 26.28
N ALA A 455 -46.19 -39.66 26.30
CA ALA A 455 -45.65 -40.30 25.11
C ALA A 455 -46.50 -41.51 24.64
N THR A 456 -47.52 -41.89 25.41
CA THR A 456 -48.48 -42.97 25.12
C THR A 456 -49.91 -42.41 25.05
N CYS A 457 -50.90 -43.25 24.69
CA CYS A 457 -52.31 -42.88 24.51
C CYS A 457 -53.08 -42.63 25.84
N GLU A 458 -52.45 -41.93 26.80
CA GLU A 458 -53.08 -41.39 27.99
C GLU A 458 -53.14 -39.85 27.93
N LYS A 459 -53.93 -39.25 28.83
CA LYS A 459 -54.14 -37.79 28.88
C LYS A 459 -52.88 -37.08 29.39
N GLY A 460 -52.08 -36.55 28.48
CA GLY A 460 -50.93 -35.71 28.80
C GLY A 460 -51.29 -34.23 28.96
N LYS A 461 -50.28 -33.43 29.31
CA LYS A 461 -50.33 -31.97 29.25
C LYS A 461 -49.14 -31.43 28.46
N ARG A 462 -49.34 -30.39 27.67
CA ARG A 462 -48.26 -29.61 27.04
C ARG A 462 -48.08 -28.31 27.81
N MET A 463 -46.86 -27.78 27.80
CA MET A 463 -46.45 -26.62 28.61
C MET A 463 -45.87 -25.54 27.71
N ARG A 464 -46.14 -24.27 28.01
CA ARG A 464 -45.43 -23.12 27.43
C ARG A 464 -45.01 -22.16 28.54
N GLN A 465 -43.98 -21.35 28.29
CA GLN A 465 -43.46 -20.39 29.27
C GLN A 465 -43.17 -19.02 28.66
N ARG A 466 -43.40 -17.95 29.44
CA ARG A 466 -43.05 -16.56 29.15
C ARG A 466 -42.30 -15.95 30.32
N MET A 467 -41.33 -15.09 30.05
CA MET A 467 -40.53 -14.42 31.08
C MET A 467 -41.15 -13.06 31.44
N LEU A 468 -41.10 -12.68 32.71
CA LEU A 468 -41.43 -11.32 33.14
C LEU A 468 -40.28 -10.39 32.72
N LYS A 469 -40.54 -9.46 31.80
CA LYS A 469 -39.57 -8.48 31.29
C LYS A 469 -39.45 -7.25 32.19
N ALA A 470 -40.56 -6.81 32.80
CA ALA A 470 -40.55 -5.72 33.77
C ALA A 470 -41.77 -5.80 34.70
N GLN A 471 -41.60 -5.32 35.92
CA GLN A 471 -42.66 -5.17 36.91
C GLN A 471 -42.66 -3.70 37.37
N LEU A 472 -43.75 -2.99 37.07
CA LEU A 472 -43.86 -1.54 37.30
C LEU A 472 -44.20 -1.19 38.77
N ASP A 473 -44.77 -2.15 39.51
CA ASP A 473 -45.08 -2.03 40.94
C ASP A 473 -44.62 -3.28 41.69
N LEU A 474 -43.69 -3.13 42.63
CA LEU A 474 -43.16 -4.23 43.45
C LEU A 474 -44.17 -4.76 44.49
N SER A 475 -45.28 -4.06 44.75
CA SER A 475 -46.30 -4.49 45.70
C SER A 475 -47.30 -5.50 45.11
N VAL A 476 -47.39 -5.59 43.77
CA VAL A 476 -48.29 -6.50 43.05
C VAL A 476 -47.50 -7.70 42.53
N PRO A 477 -47.71 -8.93 43.04
CA PRO A 477 -47.05 -10.11 42.48
C PRO A 477 -47.45 -10.33 41.01
N CYS A 478 -46.48 -10.69 40.16
CA CYS A 478 -46.69 -10.99 38.73
C CYS A 478 -46.59 -12.52 38.42
N PRO A 479 -47.57 -13.36 38.79
CA PRO A 479 -47.63 -14.78 38.41
C PRO A 479 -48.01 -14.98 36.92
N HIS A 480 -48.20 -16.22 36.46
CA HIS A 480 -48.51 -16.58 35.05
C HIS A 480 -47.35 -16.44 34.03
N THR A 481 -46.17 -16.92 34.43
CA THR A 481 -45.02 -17.18 33.53
C THR A 481 -45.08 -18.57 32.87
N GLN A 482 -45.99 -19.45 33.28
CA GLN A 482 -46.14 -20.81 32.78
C GLN A 482 -47.61 -21.16 32.58
N ASP A 483 -47.90 -21.90 31.52
CA ASP A 483 -49.26 -22.30 31.11
C ASP A 483 -49.26 -23.77 30.64
N PHE A 484 -50.37 -24.47 30.87
CA PHE A 484 -50.49 -25.92 30.73
C PHE A 484 -51.84 -26.34 30.13
N GLU A 485 -51.81 -27.00 28.97
CA GLU A 485 -53.00 -27.41 28.22
C GLU A 485 -53.08 -28.95 28.07
N PRO A 486 -54.26 -29.59 28.15
CA PRO A 486 -54.41 -31.03 27.91
C PRO A 486 -54.10 -31.45 26.47
N CYS A 487 -53.51 -32.63 26.29
CA CYS A 487 -53.20 -33.21 24.99
C CYS A 487 -53.21 -34.75 25.03
N MET A 488 -53.15 -35.41 23.86
CA MET A 488 -53.00 -36.86 23.73
C MET A 488 -51.88 -37.17 22.71
N GLY A 489 -51.14 -38.27 22.92
CA GLY A 489 -50.04 -38.69 22.04
C GLY A 489 -50.51 -39.40 20.76
N PRO A 490 -49.67 -39.49 19.71
CA PRO A 490 -50.05 -40.11 18.43
C PRO A 490 -49.68 -41.60 18.35
N GLY A 491 -50.58 -42.41 17.78
CA GLY A 491 -50.30 -43.79 17.32
C GLY A 491 -50.96 -44.89 18.15
N CYS A 492 -52.05 -45.47 17.62
CA CYS A 492 -52.68 -46.69 18.14
C CYS A 492 -52.87 -47.73 17.02
N SER A 493 -52.02 -48.75 16.99
CA SER A 493 -52.28 -50.08 16.40
C SER A 493 -51.14 -51.02 16.79
N ASP A 494 -51.47 -52.28 17.04
CA ASP A 494 -50.62 -53.21 17.81
C ASP A 494 -49.47 -53.92 17.05
N GLU A 495 -48.60 -54.50 17.89
CA GLU A 495 -47.67 -55.63 17.67
C GLU A 495 -46.20 -55.42 17.26
N ASP A 496 -45.40 -56.27 17.90
CA ASP A 496 -43.99 -56.67 17.74
C ASP A 496 -42.81 -55.72 18.00
N ALA A 497 -42.05 -56.10 19.04
CA ALA A 497 -40.75 -55.54 19.40
C ALA A 497 -39.62 -56.57 19.14
N SER A 498 -38.71 -56.24 18.20
CA SER A 498 -37.29 -56.66 18.20
C SER A 498 -36.57 -56.23 16.92
N THR A 499 -36.48 -54.91 16.66
CA THR A 499 -35.76 -54.38 15.49
C THR A 499 -35.00 -53.11 15.86
N CYS A 500 -33.82 -52.91 15.27
CA CYS A 500 -33.00 -51.71 15.42
C CYS A 500 -33.83 -50.43 15.25
N MET A 501 -33.80 -49.55 16.25
CA MET A 501 -34.61 -48.31 16.23
C MET A 501 -33.88 -47.27 15.38
N MET A 502 -34.34 -47.10 14.14
CA MET A 502 -33.86 -46.05 13.25
C MET A 502 -34.50 -44.70 13.61
N SER A 503 -33.89 -43.61 13.15
CA SER A 503 -34.58 -42.32 13.05
C SER A 503 -35.72 -42.42 12.03
N GLU A 504 -36.64 -41.46 12.10
CA GLU A 504 -37.46 -41.17 10.93
C GLU A 504 -36.51 -40.80 9.77
N TRP A 505 -36.94 -41.09 8.56
CA TRP A 505 -36.25 -40.57 7.39
C TRP A 505 -36.32 -39.04 7.41
N ILE A 506 -35.19 -38.40 7.13
CA ILE A 506 -35.15 -36.99 6.76
C ILE A 506 -36.05 -36.82 5.53
N ASN A 507 -36.65 -35.63 5.37
CA ASN A 507 -37.44 -35.33 4.17
C ASN A 507 -36.62 -35.62 2.91
N TRP A 508 -37.28 -36.15 1.89
CA TRP A 508 -36.69 -36.35 0.57
C TRP A 508 -35.97 -35.08 0.10
N SER A 509 -34.77 -35.27 -0.46
CA SER A 509 -34.10 -34.22 -1.20
C SER A 509 -35.03 -33.68 -2.31
N PRO A 510 -34.79 -32.44 -2.79
CA PRO A 510 -35.25 -32.06 -4.10
C PRO A 510 -34.87 -33.12 -5.14
N CYS A 511 -35.68 -33.28 -6.18
CA CYS A 511 -35.33 -34.15 -7.30
C CYS A 511 -34.03 -33.65 -7.93
N SER A 512 -33.11 -34.55 -8.28
CA SER A 512 -31.81 -34.19 -8.87
C SER A 512 -31.93 -33.46 -10.22
N MET A 513 -33.10 -33.51 -10.83
CA MET A 513 -33.44 -32.83 -12.08
C MET A 513 -34.64 -31.90 -11.87
N SER A 514 -34.55 -30.67 -12.37
CA SER A 514 -35.63 -29.67 -12.31
C SER A 514 -36.67 -29.83 -13.43
N CYS A 515 -36.41 -30.68 -14.43
CA CYS A 515 -37.42 -31.22 -15.35
C CYS A 515 -37.02 -32.63 -15.83
N GLY A 516 -38.00 -33.45 -16.25
CA GLY A 516 -37.79 -34.83 -16.67
C GLY A 516 -37.65 -35.81 -15.50
N ALA A 517 -37.11 -37.00 -15.77
CA ALA A 517 -36.85 -38.01 -14.76
C ALA A 517 -35.49 -37.77 -14.08
N GLY A 518 -35.54 -37.51 -12.78
CA GLY A 518 -34.39 -37.42 -11.88
C GLY A 518 -34.49 -38.42 -10.73
N ILE A 519 -33.65 -38.21 -9.72
CA ILE A 519 -33.51 -39.08 -8.56
C ILE A 519 -33.52 -38.21 -7.30
N ARG A 520 -34.21 -38.63 -6.24
CA ARG A 520 -34.16 -38.01 -4.92
C ARG A 520 -33.67 -39.00 -3.89
N SER A 521 -32.90 -38.55 -2.92
CA SER A 521 -32.40 -39.37 -1.80
C SER A 521 -32.93 -38.86 -0.47
N ARG A 522 -32.94 -39.75 0.53
CA ARG A 522 -33.15 -39.39 1.93
C ARG A 522 -32.32 -40.28 2.83
N GLU A 523 -31.97 -39.75 3.99
CA GLU A 523 -31.12 -40.42 4.96
C GLU A 523 -31.85 -40.60 6.30
N ARG A 524 -31.47 -41.66 7.02
CA ARG A 524 -31.86 -41.92 8.41
C ARG A 524 -30.67 -42.55 9.14
N TYR A 525 -30.55 -42.27 10.43
CA TYR A 525 -29.48 -42.79 11.26
C TYR A 525 -30.03 -43.76 12.31
N VAL A 526 -29.17 -44.59 12.91
CA VAL A 526 -29.58 -45.46 14.03
C VAL A 526 -29.79 -44.58 15.27
N LYS A 527 -30.99 -44.57 15.84
CA LYS A 527 -31.27 -43.91 17.13
C LYS A 527 -30.84 -44.76 18.32
N GLN A 528 -31.03 -46.09 18.23
CA GLN A 528 -30.61 -47.03 19.26
C GLN A 528 -30.23 -48.38 18.63
N PHE A 529 -29.03 -48.85 18.98
CA PHE A 529 -28.56 -50.20 18.63
C PHE A 529 -29.24 -51.24 19.53
N PRO A 530 -29.48 -52.48 19.06
CA PRO A 530 -30.00 -53.56 19.90
C PRO A 530 -29.06 -53.88 21.07
N ASP A 531 -29.63 -54.22 22.24
CA ASP A 531 -28.87 -54.51 23.46
C ASP A 531 -28.02 -55.80 23.37
N ASP A 532 -28.19 -56.60 22.32
CA ASP A 532 -27.39 -57.80 22.04
C ASP A 532 -26.02 -57.52 21.38
N GLY A 533 -25.73 -56.26 21.04
CA GLY A 533 -24.48 -55.83 20.41
C GLY A 533 -24.38 -56.13 18.92
N SER A 534 -25.47 -56.52 18.25
CA SER A 534 -25.51 -56.70 16.80
C SER A 534 -25.47 -55.36 16.04
N ILE A 535 -24.81 -55.35 14.88
CA ILE A 535 -24.73 -54.18 14.00
C ILE A 535 -26.01 -54.11 13.17
N CYS A 536 -26.70 -52.97 13.19
CA CYS A 536 -27.89 -52.75 12.38
C CYS A 536 -27.57 -52.83 10.88
N THR A 537 -28.23 -53.75 10.17
CA THR A 537 -28.07 -53.96 8.72
C THR A 537 -29.12 -53.22 7.88
N LEU A 538 -29.99 -52.42 8.50
CA LEU A 538 -31.02 -51.64 7.82
C LEU A 538 -30.40 -50.48 7.03
N PRO A 539 -30.91 -50.17 5.81
CA PRO A 539 -30.37 -49.09 5.00
C PRO A 539 -30.56 -47.73 5.69
N THR A 540 -29.48 -46.97 5.78
CA THR A 540 -29.40 -45.58 6.27
C THR A 540 -29.64 -44.56 5.17
N GLU A 541 -29.58 -44.97 3.90
CA GLU A 541 -29.87 -44.14 2.73
C GLU A 541 -30.93 -44.87 1.87
N GLU A 542 -31.87 -44.11 1.34
CA GLU A 542 -32.88 -44.58 0.39
C GLU A 542 -32.97 -43.61 -0.77
N THR A 543 -33.16 -44.15 -1.98
CA THR A 543 -33.06 -43.40 -3.23
C THR A 543 -34.22 -43.79 -4.14
N GLU A 544 -34.95 -42.80 -4.65
CA GLU A 544 -36.18 -42.99 -5.44
C GLU A 544 -36.14 -42.15 -6.72
N ASN A 545 -36.65 -42.70 -7.82
CA ASN A 545 -36.83 -41.97 -9.07
C ASN A 545 -38.01 -40.99 -8.94
N CYS A 546 -37.80 -39.75 -9.36
CA CYS A 546 -38.80 -38.68 -9.37
C CYS A 546 -38.95 -38.12 -10.79
N VAL A 547 -40.16 -37.75 -11.19
CA VAL A 547 -40.41 -37.11 -12.50
C VAL A 547 -41.03 -35.74 -12.27
N ILE A 548 -40.42 -34.70 -12.83
CA ILE A 548 -40.92 -33.32 -12.77
C ILE A 548 -41.21 -32.85 -14.19
N ASN A 549 -42.49 -32.69 -14.53
CA ASN A 549 -43.01 -32.33 -15.86
C ASN A 549 -42.65 -33.32 -16.99
N GLU A 550 -43.66 -33.96 -17.60
CA GLU A 550 -43.47 -34.91 -18.70
C GLU A 550 -43.06 -34.24 -20.04
N GLU A 551 -43.31 -32.94 -20.20
CA GLU A 551 -42.93 -32.16 -21.39
C GLU A 551 -41.94 -31.04 -21.05
N CYS A 552 -40.64 -31.32 -21.16
CA CYS A 552 -39.58 -30.31 -21.11
C CYS A 552 -39.45 -29.60 -22.46
N TYR A 553 -40.01 -28.38 -22.58
CA TYR A 553 -39.74 -27.52 -23.73
C TYR A 553 -38.31 -26.99 -23.67
N THR A 554 -37.49 -27.32 -24.69
CA THR A 554 -36.09 -26.89 -24.76
C THR A 554 -36.00 -25.38 -25.04
N ILE A 555 -35.70 -24.61 -24.00
CA ILE A 555 -35.39 -23.18 -24.15
C ILE A 555 -33.99 -23.07 -24.80
N PRO A 556 -33.85 -22.41 -25.96
CA PRO A 556 -32.55 -22.27 -26.61
C PRO A 556 -31.59 -21.44 -25.74
N CYS A 557 -30.32 -21.86 -25.67
CA CYS A 557 -29.28 -21.24 -24.84
C CYS A 557 -29.13 -19.74 -25.15
N MET A 558 -29.56 -18.89 -24.21
CA MET A 558 -29.46 -17.44 -24.36
C MET A 558 -28.04 -16.97 -24.07
N LEU A 559 -27.33 -16.49 -25.09
CA LEU A 559 -25.96 -15.98 -24.98
C LEU A 559 -25.93 -14.45 -24.87
N THR A 560 -24.91 -13.90 -24.22
CA THR A 560 -24.60 -12.48 -24.33
C THR A 560 -24.06 -12.15 -25.72
N PRO A 561 -24.08 -10.87 -26.12
CA PRO A 561 -23.20 -10.39 -27.19
C PRO A 561 -21.74 -10.77 -26.89
N TRP A 562 -20.94 -10.89 -27.95
CA TRP A 562 -19.48 -10.95 -27.84
C TRP A 562 -18.93 -9.68 -27.20
N SER A 563 -17.89 -9.83 -26.37
CA SER A 563 -17.03 -8.72 -25.99
C SER A 563 -16.39 -8.08 -27.22
N ASP A 564 -15.86 -6.88 -27.04
CA ASP A 564 -14.85 -6.36 -27.94
C ASP A 564 -13.64 -7.30 -28.00
N TRP A 565 -12.89 -7.22 -29.10
CA TRP A 565 -11.64 -7.96 -29.26
C TRP A 565 -10.57 -7.42 -28.31
N SER A 566 -9.78 -8.33 -27.74
CA SER A 566 -8.54 -7.98 -27.05
C SER A 566 -7.57 -7.24 -27.98
N ASP A 567 -6.59 -6.57 -27.36
CA ASP A 567 -5.37 -6.20 -28.07
C ASP A 567 -4.70 -7.44 -28.70
N CYS A 568 -3.89 -7.20 -29.72
CA CYS A 568 -3.13 -8.26 -30.38
C CYS A 568 -2.07 -8.82 -29.42
N SER A 569 -1.88 -10.14 -29.40
CA SER A 569 -0.91 -10.85 -28.54
C SER A 569 0.56 -10.49 -28.77
N VAL A 570 0.84 -9.66 -29.79
CA VAL A 570 2.16 -9.15 -30.17
C VAL A 570 2.03 -7.65 -30.41
N THR A 571 3.13 -6.91 -30.29
CA THR A 571 3.19 -5.48 -30.63
C THR A 571 3.54 -5.20 -32.10
N CYS A 572 4.02 -6.22 -32.82
CA CYS A 572 4.42 -6.17 -34.22
C CYS A 572 4.27 -7.55 -34.89
N GLY A 573 4.11 -7.58 -36.21
CA GLY A 573 3.96 -8.81 -36.98
C GLY A 573 2.62 -9.51 -36.77
N LYS A 574 2.64 -10.85 -36.78
CA LYS A 574 1.44 -11.71 -36.73
C LYS A 574 1.19 -12.19 -35.30
N GLY A 575 0.01 -11.87 -34.77
CA GLY A 575 -0.45 -12.34 -33.46
C GLY A 575 -1.87 -12.87 -33.50
N LEU A 576 -2.42 -13.10 -32.31
CA LEU A 576 -3.80 -13.49 -32.08
C LEU A 576 -4.49 -12.45 -31.20
N ARG A 577 -5.79 -12.22 -31.44
CA ARG A 577 -6.67 -11.50 -30.53
C ARG A 577 -7.84 -12.41 -30.16
N THR A 578 -8.34 -12.28 -28.94
CA THR A 578 -9.44 -13.11 -28.42
C THR A 578 -10.62 -12.25 -28.03
N ARG A 579 -11.82 -12.84 -28.04
CA ARG A 579 -13.03 -12.23 -27.48
C ARG A 579 -13.90 -13.32 -26.88
N GLN A 580 -14.70 -12.97 -25.89
CA GLN A 580 -15.47 -13.93 -25.11
C GLN A 580 -16.94 -13.50 -24.99
N ARG A 581 -17.84 -14.46 -24.84
CA ARG A 581 -19.28 -14.26 -24.53
C ARG A 581 -19.69 -15.24 -23.44
N MET A 582 -20.77 -14.93 -22.73
CA MET A 582 -21.25 -15.72 -21.59
C MET A 582 -22.65 -16.27 -21.86
N LEU A 583 -23.02 -17.34 -21.16
CA LEU A 583 -24.40 -17.80 -21.05
C LEU A 583 -25.16 -16.87 -20.11
N LYS A 584 -26.34 -16.41 -20.54
CA LYS A 584 -27.23 -15.48 -19.81
C LYS A 584 -28.22 -16.22 -18.91
N SER A 585 -28.42 -17.53 -19.11
CA SER A 585 -29.25 -18.41 -18.29
C SER A 585 -28.39 -19.38 -17.47
N PRO A 586 -28.81 -19.79 -16.26
CA PRO A 586 -28.14 -20.84 -15.49
C PRO A 586 -28.12 -22.17 -16.27
N VAL A 587 -26.98 -22.85 -16.25
CA VAL A 587 -26.81 -24.16 -16.90
C VAL A 587 -27.23 -25.25 -15.90
N GLU A 588 -28.51 -25.59 -15.88
CA GLU A 588 -29.03 -26.74 -15.10
C GLU A 588 -29.76 -27.81 -15.93
N LEU A 589 -30.04 -27.57 -17.23
CA LEU A 589 -30.83 -28.52 -18.07
C LEU A 589 -30.34 -28.64 -19.54
N GLY A 590 -29.03 -28.62 -19.78
CA GLY A 590 -28.49 -29.03 -21.10
C GLY A 590 -27.04 -28.63 -21.37
N GLU A 591 -26.32 -29.47 -22.11
CA GLU A 591 -25.01 -29.12 -22.69
C GLU A 591 -25.17 -28.06 -23.79
N CYS A 592 -25.00 -26.78 -23.44
CA CYS A 592 -24.88 -25.71 -24.43
C CYS A 592 -23.52 -25.81 -25.13
N THR A 593 -23.47 -26.54 -26.26
CA THR A 593 -22.27 -26.74 -27.11
C THR A 593 -21.95 -25.53 -28.00
N GLU A 594 -22.09 -24.33 -27.44
CA GLU A 594 -21.88 -23.05 -28.13
C GLU A 594 -20.49 -22.45 -27.85
N GLU A 595 -19.85 -21.90 -28.88
CA GLU A 595 -18.50 -21.32 -28.78
C GLU A 595 -18.51 -20.07 -27.89
N LEU A 596 -17.91 -20.13 -26.69
CA LEU A 596 -17.86 -19.01 -25.73
C LEU A 596 -16.62 -18.12 -25.88
N GLU A 597 -15.58 -18.60 -26.57
CA GLU A 597 -14.33 -17.90 -26.83
C GLU A 597 -14.00 -18.00 -28.31
N GLN A 598 -13.69 -16.87 -28.95
CA GLN A 598 -13.27 -16.82 -30.34
C GLN A 598 -11.87 -16.24 -30.45
N VAL A 599 -11.04 -16.82 -31.32
CA VAL A 599 -9.66 -16.39 -31.58
C VAL A 599 -9.51 -15.98 -33.04
N GLU A 600 -8.99 -14.78 -33.31
CA GLU A 600 -8.74 -14.26 -34.66
C GLU A 600 -7.28 -13.85 -34.83
N LYS A 601 -6.75 -13.99 -36.05
CA LYS A 601 -5.39 -13.56 -36.40
C LYS A 601 -5.35 -12.05 -36.62
N CYS A 602 -4.54 -11.35 -35.84
CA CYS A 602 -4.24 -9.93 -36.04
C CYS A 602 -2.89 -9.77 -36.76
N MET A 603 -2.84 -8.77 -37.65
CA MET A 603 -1.62 -8.39 -38.38
C MET A 603 -1.30 -6.94 -38.04
N LEU A 604 -0.23 -6.77 -37.28
CA LEU A 604 0.39 -5.47 -36.98
C LEU A 604 1.58 -5.23 -37.93
N PRO A 605 2.14 -3.99 -37.98
CA PRO A 605 3.33 -3.70 -38.77
C PRO A 605 4.46 -4.68 -38.47
N GLU A 606 5.22 -5.08 -39.50
CA GLU A 606 6.34 -6.02 -39.36
C GLU A 606 7.33 -5.58 -38.28
N CYS A 607 7.88 -6.54 -37.53
CA CYS A 607 8.75 -6.23 -36.40
C CYS A 607 10.07 -5.57 -36.85
N PRO A 608 10.61 -4.62 -36.06
CA PRO A 608 11.95 -4.09 -36.28
C PRO A 608 12.98 -5.21 -36.40
N ILE A 609 13.80 -5.16 -37.45
CA ILE A 609 14.92 -6.07 -37.66
C ILE A 609 16.20 -5.23 -37.56
N ASP A 610 16.99 -5.49 -36.53
CA ASP A 610 18.23 -4.77 -36.29
C ASP A 610 19.34 -5.17 -37.26
N CYS A 611 20.32 -4.28 -37.43
CA CYS A 611 21.48 -4.57 -38.25
C CYS A 611 22.33 -5.72 -37.69
N VAL A 612 22.51 -6.79 -38.48
CA VAL A 612 23.47 -7.87 -38.18
C VAL A 612 24.77 -7.61 -38.94
N MET A 613 25.90 -7.67 -38.24
CA MET A 613 27.22 -7.46 -38.83
C MET A 613 28.07 -8.72 -38.75
N SER A 614 29.02 -8.86 -39.67
CA SER A 614 30.01 -9.94 -39.62
C SER A 614 30.98 -9.76 -38.46
N GLU A 615 31.68 -10.85 -38.14
CA GLU A 615 32.91 -10.76 -37.37
C GLU A 615 33.92 -9.81 -38.02
N TRP A 616 34.78 -9.24 -37.18
CA TRP A 616 35.85 -8.37 -37.64
C TRP A 616 36.98 -9.17 -38.29
N THR A 617 37.50 -8.67 -39.41
CA THR A 617 38.76 -9.16 -39.98
C THR A 617 39.91 -8.98 -38.99
N GLU A 618 40.99 -9.72 -39.22
CA GLU A 618 42.25 -9.46 -38.53
C GLU A 618 42.75 -8.03 -38.76
N TRP A 619 43.60 -7.55 -37.85
CA TRP A 619 44.23 -6.25 -37.97
C TRP A 619 45.26 -6.24 -39.10
N SER A 620 45.13 -5.28 -40.02
CA SER A 620 46.14 -5.00 -41.03
C SER A 620 47.52 -4.78 -40.41
N GLU A 621 48.56 -4.96 -41.22
CA GLU A 621 49.88 -4.43 -40.89
C GLU A 621 49.83 -2.92 -40.61
N CYS A 622 50.82 -2.44 -39.85
CA CYS A 622 50.96 -1.04 -39.50
C CYS A 622 51.34 -0.21 -40.73
N ASN A 623 50.58 0.85 -41.03
CA ASN A 623 50.73 1.63 -42.27
C ASN A 623 52.05 2.43 -42.43
N LYS A 624 53.05 2.19 -41.58
CA LYS A 624 54.40 2.77 -41.67
C LYS A 624 55.43 1.75 -41.22
N SER A 625 56.48 1.59 -42.01
CA SER A 625 57.65 0.76 -41.70
C SER A 625 58.47 1.24 -40.49
N CYS A 626 58.25 2.45 -39.98
CA CYS A 626 58.89 2.95 -38.76
C CYS A 626 58.09 4.06 -38.04
N GLY A 627 58.27 4.17 -36.73
CA GLY A 627 57.63 5.20 -35.90
C GLY A 627 56.15 4.96 -35.58
N LYS A 628 55.37 6.05 -35.41
CA LYS A 628 53.93 6.01 -35.05
C LYS A 628 53.06 5.87 -36.31
N GLY A 629 52.38 4.74 -36.47
CA GLY A 629 51.44 4.45 -37.54
C GLY A 629 50.06 4.03 -37.02
N HIS A 630 49.22 3.50 -37.92
CA HIS A 630 47.93 2.89 -37.57
C HIS A 630 47.74 1.54 -38.26
N THR A 631 47.06 0.61 -37.59
CA THR A 631 46.47 -0.60 -38.17
C THR A 631 44.96 -0.40 -38.34
N ILE A 632 44.36 -1.14 -39.27
CA ILE A 632 42.93 -1.07 -39.59
C ILE A 632 42.36 -2.48 -39.59
N ARG A 633 41.13 -2.66 -39.13
CA ARG A 633 40.33 -3.85 -39.39
C ARG A 633 38.93 -3.45 -39.88
N THR A 634 38.26 -4.36 -40.57
CA THR A 634 36.97 -4.13 -41.22
C THR A 634 35.98 -5.22 -40.86
N ARG A 635 34.68 -4.91 -40.90
CA ARG A 635 33.59 -5.89 -40.86
C ARG A 635 32.53 -5.50 -41.88
N MET A 636 31.73 -6.46 -42.29
CA MET A 636 30.66 -6.29 -43.27
C MET A 636 29.32 -6.17 -42.55
N VAL A 637 28.35 -5.51 -43.19
CA VAL A 637 26.94 -5.67 -42.81
C VAL A 637 26.45 -6.97 -43.45
N MET A 638 25.88 -7.87 -42.66
CA MET A 638 25.27 -9.12 -43.13
C MET A 638 23.77 -8.97 -43.33
N LEU A 639 23.12 -8.13 -42.53
CA LEU A 639 21.72 -7.76 -42.66
C LEU A 639 21.58 -6.26 -42.38
N GLU A 640 21.07 -5.51 -43.37
CA GLU A 640 20.70 -4.10 -43.18
C GLU A 640 19.42 -4.00 -42.32
N PRO A 641 19.27 -2.92 -41.53
CA PRO A 641 18.12 -2.76 -40.65
C PRO A 641 16.82 -2.56 -41.43
N GLN A 642 15.73 -3.14 -40.95
CA GLN A 642 14.41 -3.06 -41.57
C GLN A 642 13.34 -2.72 -40.53
N PHE A 643 12.21 -2.18 -41.00
CA PHE A 643 11.01 -1.88 -40.18
C PHE A 643 11.28 -1.03 -38.92
N GLY A 644 12.30 -0.17 -38.96
CA GLY A 644 12.68 0.71 -37.85
C GLY A 644 13.72 0.15 -36.88
N GLY A 645 14.36 -0.98 -37.19
CA GLY A 645 15.48 -1.52 -36.41
C GLY A 645 16.74 -0.65 -36.42
N ASP A 646 17.65 -0.93 -35.49
CA ASP A 646 18.79 -0.06 -35.17
C ASP A 646 19.85 0.03 -36.30
N PRO A 647 20.39 1.23 -36.59
CA PRO A 647 21.34 1.45 -37.68
C PRO A 647 22.70 0.81 -37.42
N CYS A 648 23.29 0.23 -38.48
CA CYS A 648 24.58 -0.44 -38.42
C CYS A 648 25.72 0.45 -37.84
N PRO A 649 26.39 0.04 -36.75
CA PRO A 649 27.58 0.74 -36.24
C PRO A 649 28.78 0.61 -37.21
N GLU A 650 29.83 1.43 -37.01
CA GLU A 650 30.93 1.57 -37.98
C GLU A 650 31.54 0.23 -38.46
N THR A 651 31.81 0.15 -39.76
CA THR A 651 32.39 -1.00 -40.47
C THR A 651 33.92 -1.00 -40.51
N ILE A 652 34.59 0.07 -40.08
CA ILE A 652 36.05 0.25 -40.16
C ILE A 652 36.59 0.73 -38.81
N GLN A 653 37.46 -0.05 -38.17
CA GLN A 653 38.10 0.35 -36.91
C GLN A 653 39.59 0.65 -37.09
N ARG A 654 40.10 1.67 -36.40
CA ARG A 654 41.51 2.12 -36.49
C ARG A 654 42.21 2.06 -35.13
N LYS A 655 43.34 1.35 -35.05
CA LYS A 655 44.17 1.23 -33.83
C LYS A 655 45.55 1.85 -34.06
N LYS A 656 46.13 2.46 -33.03
CA LYS A 656 47.46 3.09 -33.10
C LYS A 656 48.54 2.01 -32.94
N CYS A 657 49.52 1.98 -33.83
CA CYS A 657 50.69 1.10 -33.75
C CYS A 657 51.99 1.91 -33.63
N LYS A 658 53.00 1.30 -33.00
CA LYS A 658 54.35 1.87 -32.84
C LYS A 658 55.36 0.84 -33.35
N ILE A 659 55.99 1.11 -34.47
CA ILE A 659 57.12 0.34 -34.99
C ILE A 659 58.43 1.04 -34.60
N ARG A 660 59.55 0.32 -34.69
CA ARG A 660 60.91 0.78 -34.36
C ARG A 660 61.19 2.22 -34.84
N LYS A 661 62.01 2.96 -34.08
CA LYS A 661 62.37 4.35 -34.41
C LYS A 661 63.01 4.41 -35.79
N CYS A 662 62.57 5.34 -36.65
CA CYS A 662 63.16 5.55 -37.97
C CYS A 662 64.62 5.99 -37.83
N ASN A 663 65.57 5.24 -38.41
CA ASN A 663 66.96 5.68 -38.50
C ASN A 663 67.06 6.89 -39.44
N ARG A 664 67.62 8.00 -38.96
CA ARG A 664 68.05 9.12 -39.81
C ARG A 664 69.46 8.84 -40.33
N GLY A 665 69.56 7.98 -41.35
CA GLY A 665 70.78 7.73 -42.11
C GLY A 665 70.93 8.69 -43.29
N GLN A 666 72.14 9.15 -43.54
CA GLN A 666 72.52 10.16 -44.54
C GLN A 666 72.14 9.78 -45.98
N GLY A 667 71.77 10.78 -46.80
CA GLY A 667 71.44 10.59 -48.22
C GLY A 667 71.26 11.91 -48.97
N ASN A 668 72.37 12.45 -49.49
CA ASN A 668 72.56 13.56 -50.44
C ASN A 668 71.89 14.94 -50.24
N SER A 669 72.64 15.96 -50.67
CA SER A 669 72.46 17.38 -50.31
C SER A 669 71.83 18.25 -51.42
N ASP A 670 71.41 17.67 -52.55
CA ASP A 670 71.11 18.43 -53.77
C ASP A 670 69.64 18.83 -53.99
N GLU A 671 68.66 18.17 -53.37
CA GLU A 671 67.25 18.54 -53.59
C GLU A 671 66.79 19.76 -52.76
N LYS A 672 67.55 20.13 -51.72
CA LYS A 672 67.26 21.30 -50.88
C LYS A 672 67.64 22.64 -51.52
N LYS A 673 68.48 22.63 -52.57
CA LYS A 673 68.93 23.85 -53.28
C LYS A 673 67.91 24.31 -54.32
N ARG A 674 67.31 23.38 -55.08
CA ARG A 674 66.33 23.66 -56.16
C ARG A 674 64.99 24.27 -55.71
N ARG A 675 64.57 24.09 -54.45
CA ARG A 675 63.27 24.63 -53.95
C ARG A 675 63.35 26.05 -53.36
N LYS A 676 64.53 26.69 -53.31
CA LYS A 676 64.69 28.03 -52.72
C LYS A 676 64.61 29.18 -53.74
N GLU A 677 64.92 28.93 -55.02
CA GLU A 677 65.00 29.99 -56.05
C GLU A 677 63.68 30.31 -56.78
N GLN A 678 62.67 29.43 -56.73
CA GLN A 678 61.38 29.69 -57.39
C GLN A 678 60.40 30.57 -56.57
N ARG A 679 60.76 31.01 -55.35
CA ARG A 679 59.82 31.66 -54.43
C ARG A 679 59.89 33.20 -54.37
N GLU A 680 60.83 33.84 -55.08
CA GLU A 680 61.03 35.30 -55.00
C GLU A 680 60.70 36.09 -56.28
N LYS A 681 60.25 35.44 -57.37
CA LYS A 681 59.96 36.09 -58.67
C LYS A 681 58.48 36.31 -59.03
N ARG A 682 57.56 36.35 -58.05
CA ARG A 682 56.15 36.77 -58.26
C ARG A 682 55.66 37.75 -57.19
N ARG A 683 56.30 38.92 -57.16
CA ARG A 683 55.88 40.15 -56.47
C ARG A 683 55.78 41.25 -57.55
N SER A 684 54.75 42.11 -57.50
CA SER A 684 54.23 42.94 -58.63
C SER A 684 53.41 42.10 -59.63
N LYS A 685 52.12 42.38 -59.89
CA LYS A 685 51.52 43.68 -60.22
C LYS A 685 50.11 43.83 -59.63
N GLN A 686 49.67 45.05 -59.39
CA GLN A 686 48.38 45.41 -58.78
C GLN A 686 47.35 45.78 -59.86
N GLY A 687 46.08 45.39 -59.67
CA GLY A 687 44.97 45.70 -60.58
C GLY A 687 43.67 45.78 -59.78
N ARG A 688 42.82 46.77 -60.08
CA ARG A 688 41.77 47.32 -59.21
C ARG A 688 40.43 47.35 -59.96
N THR A 689 39.36 46.83 -59.35
CA THR A 689 37.95 47.21 -59.59
C THR A 689 37.04 46.63 -58.48
N GLU A 690 35.83 47.17 -58.33
CA GLU A 690 34.97 47.11 -57.13
C GLU A 690 33.75 46.17 -57.23
N GLY A 691 33.10 45.91 -56.09
CA GLY A 691 31.77 45.26 -55.97
C GLY A 691 31.78 43.72 -55.98
N THR A 692 31.02 42.99 -55.15
CA THR A 692 30.10 43.32 -54.04
C THR A 692 30.15 42.21 -52.97
N SER A 693 29.42 42.38 -51.86
CA SER A 693 29.38 41.55 -50.63
C SER A 693 29.09 40.05 -50.79
N GLU A 694 29.78 39.19 -50.03
CA GLU A 694 29.21 38.25 -49.02
C GLU A 694 30.27 37.38 -48.30
N HIS A 695 29.85 36.59 -47.30
CA HIS A 695 30.62 36.10 -46.13
C HIS A 695 31.91 35.25 -46.34
N PRO A 696 32.84 35.22 -45.34
CA PRO A 696 34.15 34.59 -45.49
C PRO A 696 34.20 33.10 -45.12
N GLY A 697 34.59 32.26 -46.08
CA GLY A 697 34.92 30.85 -45.87
C GLY A 697 36.10 30.38 -46.75
N CYS A 698 36.90 29.42 -46.28
CA CYS A 698 38.04 28.90 -47.05
C CYS A 698 37.57 28.21 -48.34
N ARG A 699 37.88 28.81 -49.50
CA ARG A 699 37.49 28.29 -50.82
C ARG A 699 38.33 27.05 -51.17
N MET A 700 37.74 25.86 -50.99
CA MET A 700 38.31 24.59 -51.43
C MET A 700 38.14 24.42 -52.95
N ARG A 701 38.96 23.58 -53.58
CA ARG A 701 38.60 22.97 -54.88
C ARG A 701 37.47 21.95 -54.66
N PRO A 702 36.70 21.57 -55.70
CA PRO A 702 35.90 20.35 -55.65
C PRO A 702 36.76 19.13 -55.29
N TRP A 703 36.13 18.08 -54.77
CA TRP A 703 36.79 16.78 -54.62
C TRP A 703 37.35 16.31 -55.96
N SER A 704 38.52 15.67 -55.94
CA SER A 704 38.97 14.87 -57.08
C SER A 704 37.98 13.72 -57.35
N SER A 705 38.05 13.15 -58.55
CA SER A 705 37.57 11.79 -58.77
C SER A 705 38.22 10.83 -57.75
N TRP A 706 37.52 9.73 -57.46
CA TRP A 706 38.09 8.62 -56.73
C TRP A 706 39.22 7.99 -57.54
N THR A 707 40.30 7.56 -56.88
CA THR A 707 41.29 6.68 -57.49
C THR A 707 40.65 5.36 -57.93
N GLU A 708 41.31 4.61 -58.80
CA GLU A 708 40.98 3.21 -59.01
C GLU A 708 41.10 2.41 -57.68
N CYS A 709 40.40 1.28 -57.61
CA CYS A 709 40.36 0.45 -56.41
C CYS A 709 41.69 -0.30 -56.24
N THR A 710 42.28 -0.28 -55.04
CA THR A 710 43.58 -0.95 -54.79
C THR A 710 43.57 -2.47 -54.92
N LYS A 711 42.40 -3.11 -55.08
CA LYS A 711 42.24 -4.54 -55.38
C LYS A 711 41.06 -4.75 -56.34
N LEU A 712 41.09 -5.82 -57.12
CA LEU A 712 40.00 -6.15 -58.05
C LEU A 712 38.81 -6.85 -57.36
N CYS A 713 39.04 -7.53 -56.24
CA CYS A 713 38.06 -8.19 -55.37
C CYS A 713 38.66 -8.33 -53.95
N GLY A 714 37.90 -8.85 -52.99
CA GLY A 714 38.37 -9.13 -51.63
C GLY A 714 38.71 -7.87 -50.80
N GLY A 715 38.01 -6.76 -51.07
CA GLY A 715 38.14 -5.50 -50.33
C GLY A 715 39.39 -4.70 -50.69
N GLY A 716 39.24 -3.74 -51.60
CA GLY A 716 40.20 -2.68 -51.87
C GLY A 716 39.78 -1.34 -51.27
N ILE A 717 40.60 -0.31 -51.53
CA ILE A 717 40.40 1.06 -51.05
C ILE A 717 40.40 2.03 -52.24
N GLN A 718 39.56 3.06 -52.20
CA GLN A 718 39.66 4.26 -53.05
C GLN A 718 39.92 5.49 -52.19
N GLU A 719 40.67 6.44 -52.75
CA GLU A 719 40.97 7.71 -52.10
C GLU A 719 40.53 8.88 -52.98
N ARG A 720 40.14 10.00 -52.36
CA ARG A 720 39.97 11.29 -53.05
C ARG A 720 40.46 12.44 -52.20
N LEU A 721 40.84 13.53 -52.87
CA LEU A 721 41.49 14.69 -52.26
C LEU A 721 40.72 15.97 -52.55
N MET A 722 40.60 16.83 -51.54
CA MET A 722 40.07 18.19 -51.65
C MET A 722 41.14 19.17 -51.20
N THR A 723 41.70 19.92 -52.16
CA THR A 723 42.81 20.84 -51.91
C THR A 723 42.34 22.29 -51.77
N VAL A 724 43.02 23.08 -50.94
CA VAL A 724 42.66 24.49 -50.70
C VAL A 724 42.95 25.32 -51.96
N LYS A 725 41.94 25.98 -52.55
CA LYS A 725 42.10 26.78 -53.79
C LYS A 725 42.74 28.15 -53.51
N GLN A 726 42.46 28.74 -52.35
CA GLN A 726 42.97 30.07 -51.96
C GLN A 726 43.08 30.18 -50.43
N ARG A 727 44.14 30.82 -49.92
CA ARG A 727 44.35 31.08 -48.48
C ARG A 727 44.42 32.58 -48.23
N PHE A 728 43.47 33.11 -47.46
CA PHE A 728 43.54 34.47 -46.93
C PHE A 728 44.35 34.48 -45.62
N LYS A 729 45.12 35.54 -45.37
CA LYS A 729 45.86 35.73 -44.12
C LYS A 729 45.09 36.68 -43.20
N THR A 730 44.44 36.12 -42.19
CA THR A 730 44.04 36.84 -40.97
C THR A 730 44.51 36.05 -39.76
N ALA A 731 44.79 36.73 -38.65
CA ALA A 731 45.58 36.20 -37.54
C ALA A 731 44.84 35.21 -36.60
N GLN A 732 43.57 34.91 -36.88
CA GLN A 732 42.74 34.02 -36.07
C GLN A 732 41.93 33.08 -36.98
N LEU A 733 42.50 31.90 -37.24
CA LEU A 733 41.82 30.59 -37.32
C LEU A 733 42.85 29.55 -37.79
N SER A 734 43.19 28.59 -36.93
CA SER A 734 44.07 27.49 -37.33
C SER A 734 43.31 26.44 -38.15
N SER A 735 43.87 26.02 -39.29
CA SER A 735 43.58 24.76 -40.01
C SER A 735 42.65 24.77 -41.25
N CYS A 736 42.87 25.65 -42.23
CA CYS A 736 42.55 25.31 -43.64
C CYS A 736 43.62 24.36 -44.20
N LYS A 737 43.43 23.06 -43.97
CA LYS A 737 44.26 21.95 -44.48
C LYS A 737 43.53 21.24 -45.62
N ASP A 738 44.31 20.60 -46.51
CA ASP A 738 43.76 19.72 -47.53
C ASP A 738 43.07 18.52 -46.86
N ARG A 739 41.91 18.12 -47.37
CA ARG A 739 41.13 16.99 -46.85
C ARG A 739 41.36 15.76 -47.72
N LYS A 740 41.48 14.59 -47.09
CA LYS A 740 41.61 13.29 -47.73
C LYS A 740 40.48 12.40 -47.23
N GLU A 741 39.74 11.82 -48.15
CA GLU A 741 38.66 10.88 -47.89
C GLU A 741 39.02 9.50 -48.46
N ILE A 742 38.61 8.45 -47.76
CA ILE A 742 39.00 7.06 -48.04
C ILE A 742 37.75 6.20 -47.87
N ARG A 743 37.41 5.39 -48.88
CA ARG A 743 36.30 4.44 -48.83
C ARG A 743 36.73 3.04 -49.27
N ALA A 744 35.98 2.02 -48.87
CA ALA A 744 36.14 0.67 -49.41
C ALA A 744 35.57 0.57 -50.84
N CYS A 745 36.08 -0.38 -51.61
CA CYS A 745 35.66 -0.70 -52.97
C CYS A 745 35.93 -2.19 -53.25
N ASN A 746 35.27 -2.75 -54.26
CA ASN A 746 35.44 -4.16 -54.68
C ASN A 746 35.40 -5.13 -53.48
N VAL A 747 34.39 -4.95 -52.62
CA VAL A 747 34.21 -5.65 -51.34
C VAL A 747 33.58 -7.04 -51.48
N HIS A 748 33.18 -7.43 -52.69
CA HIS A 748 32.78 -8.81 -52.98
C HIS A 748 34.00 -9.75 -52.88
N PRO A 749 33.82 -11.05 -52.54
CA PRO A 749 34.90 -12.01 -52.49
C PRO A 749 35.69 -12.08 -53.81
N CYS A 750 36.98 -12.42 -53.69
CA CYS A 750 37.67 -13.20 -54.71
C CYS A 750 37.36 -14.67 -54.44
#